data_AF-A0A147BDH3-F1
#
_entry.id   AF-A0A147BDH3-F1
#
_cell.length_a   1.000
_cell.length_b   1.000
_cell.length_c   1.000
_cell.angle_alpha   90.00
_cell.angle_beta   90.00
_cell.angle_gamma   90.00
#
_symmetry.space_group_name_H-M   'P 1'
#
loop_
_entity.id
_entity.type
_entity.pdbx_description
1 polymer ?
#
loop_
_entity_poly.entity_id
_entity_poly.type
_entity_poly.pdbx_seq_one_letter_code
_entity_poly.pdbx_strand_id
1 'polypeptide(L)'
;MSGALVMFVKGYIFISACLCASSYALQENHVQVEEPHGNVFEWRGIERNNTDLVFLLDRSGSVGQAGFEVETGFVHAFLKNFDVAPNTTRVAVISFSEDAVVHADFLKDPGNKCHLSRKMQDVHSANQGATNTGAGLQAAWEVFQRSRPTAKKLLILVTDGMATMGPDPVKKAEELKHMGVDIFVFGIGRMLKEHLEQLASTPANVSECESFSAFQKTFDEGGTGNRWSLDDNPRNCDHLCRSPYRGQPDDPGCCDKNAICGCSMATGTSNCLCGPGFEGTGLEGLCKACNPGTYKEEHDDKTRCRSCPRNSTTAHEGSRSIKDCVCKKAHVGDPTAGKPCVPVTCPPLQPPEHGSIIDECSTAYKSECEFDCDEGFELIEQESGVRICQEDGTWSGATVVCVPKQCDEPPVPENGYVIGCDGDRAVGTTCTYRCNPGYRLVGESTTVCTAYKTWTETGVACNPVECPPPPSPAYAARLGDFRLSRPYLYKDWIKPQCLSGFELRGPPVIMCEANGQWAGPDNQSALFSCVDKEKPQIQCPQDEVRLAEARRSYATIAWKQPEVKDNSGEVPFIQKMPETITSPWRFPIGRTVIRFMATDAAGLSAECGFTVTVLDEEKPLVTSCPQDIHVNTTDLKVEVSWGEPLFEDNSGYVFVKQSHRPGSEFTQGSTKITYTGTDGSRNTERCVFNVIVSKSECPYHPPPENGALSCDSWLHGEFCQPFCNERFDFLGEPAEEYICDKDRTWQTVPAGLPVPWPDCAATTEPLEHRRLFRAHYYTGDCREAHVQEAIRRAFRDNYYMRVQKTVLCGSGALCKLDNVRVRCGRTGDANQPPGGTVTVRHRRSLDTPVADEPNSVAELDAEFFLVLGANNITATNDTEELSSAADEVLESIGEIEDSVLDEVMTGENVLVKMDLIDFAVGDTHVICAEGQALNGNECTICPSGTFHDMEKDLCSPCPMGTYQDEDGRTSCKSCPNGTSTEAPKRKSLDDCQPPCAPGTYSSTGLGPCMACPHGTFQDKTQQTFCQFCPQGSTTEGIGSLVKDNCKRYCQPGSSSETGLEPCQLCPRGFYQTTQGQKTCQECRVPTTTLQEGSKSSFDCILVDHCSSAPCSNGTCRNTQHGFLCEP
;
A
#
# COMPACT_ATOMS: atom_id res chain seq x y z
N MET A 1 -8.20 44.37 -15.17
CA MET A 1 -7.56 43.59 -14.08
C MET A 1 -6.08 43.82 -14.18
N SER A 2 -5.47 44.52 -13.21
CA SER A 2 -4.07 44.94 -13.29
C SER A 2 -3.39 44.71 -11.94
N GLY A 3 -3.19 43.43 -11.59
CA GLY A 3 -2.32 43.06 -10.47
C GLY A 3 -0.85 43.19 -10.89
N ALA A 4 0.01 43.60 -9.96
CA ALA A 4 1.44 43.71 -10.22
C ALA A 4 2.08 42.32 -10.36
N LEU A 5 2.32 41.88 -11.59
CA LEU A 5 2.83 40.54 -11.85
C LEU A 5 4.33 40.44 -11.49
N VAL A 6 4.66 39.58 -10.53
CA VAL A 6 6.05 39.10 -10.35
C VAL A 6 6.39 38.21 -11.56
N MET A 7 7.05 38.81 -12.57
CA MET A 7 7.41 38.15 -13.82
C MET A 7 8.49 37.07 -13.61
N PHE A 8 8.08 35.81 -13.47
CA PHE A 8 9.01 34.68 -13.28
C PHE A 8 9.65 34.23 -14.60
N VAL A 9 10.94 34.53 -14.79
CA VAL A 9 11.73 34.05 -15.94
C VAL A 9 12.95 33.25 -15.49
N LYS A 10 13.07 32.02 -16.02
CA LYS A 10 14.22 31.09 -15.99
C LYS A 10 15.25 31.33 -14.86
N GLY A 11 14.94 30.85 -13.65
CA GLY A 11 15.93 30.69 -12.57
C GLY A 11 16.21 31.92 -11.71
N TYR A 12 15.70 33.10 -12.06
CA TYR A 12 15.87 34.33 -11.28
C TYR A 12 14.59 34.73 -10.52
N ILE A 13 14.71 35.71 -9.63
CA ILE A 13 13.61 36.37 -8.90
C ILE A 13 13.76 37.89 -9.10
N PHE A 14 12.63 38.58 -9.31
CA PHE A 14 12.58 40.01 -9.60
C PHE A 14 11.81 40.71 -8.48
N ILE A 15 12.45 41.67 -7.80
CA ILE A 15 11.83 42.53 -6.79
C ILE A 15 11.60 43.90 -7.45
N SER A 16 10.42 44.49 -7.26
CA SER A 16 10.03 45.76 -7.90
C SER A 16 9.68 46.81 -6.84
N ALA A 17 10.17 48.04 -7.04
CA ALA A 17 9.89 49.17 -6.14
C ALA A 17 8.42 49.64 -6.15
N CYS A 18 7.55 49.04 -6.97
CA CYS A 18 6.12 49.35 -7.04
C CYS A 18 5.22 48.43 -6.19
N LEU A 19 5.78 47.63 -5.27
CA LEU A 19 5.01 46.65 -4.48
C LEU A 19 3.80 47.25 -3.74
N CYS A 20 3.91 48.47 -3.18
CA CYS A 20 2.91 49.06 -2.29
C CYS A 20 2.09 50.24 -2.86
N ALA A 21 2.00 50.41 -4.19
CA ALA A 21 1.17 51.46 -4.80
C ALA A 21 -0.27 50.98 -5.07
N SER A 22 -1.30 51.76 -4.64
CA SER A 22 -2.71 51.40 -4.88
C SER A 22 -3.59 52.62 -5.19
N SER A 23 -4.53 52.41 -6.13
CA SER A 23 -5.79 53.14 -6.35
C SER A 23 -5.77 54.69 -6.39
N TYR A 24 -5.90 55.25 -7.61
CA TYR A 24 -6.75 56.43 -7.84
C TYR A 24 -7.39 56.39 -9.24
N ALA A 25 -8.57 57.00 -9.34
CA ALA A 25 -9.41 57.18 -10.54
C ALA A 25 -9.92 55.91 -11.26
N LEU A 26 -11.25 55.68 -11.18
CA LEU A 26 -12.15 56.02 -12.29
C LEU A 26 -13.62 56.04 -11.82
N GLN A 27 -14.34 57.11 -12.15
CA GLN A 27 -15.80 57.13 -12.20
C GLN A 27 -16.27 56.68 -13.59
N GLU A 28 -17.41 55.98 -13.62
CA GLU A 28 -18.37 55.82 -14.71
C GLU A 28 -17.92 55.55 -16.18
N ASN A 29 -18.69 54.64 -16.80
CA ASN A 29 -18.80 54.36 -18.25
C ASN A 29 -17.79 53.41 -18.90
N HIS A 30 -18.31 52.70 -19.91
CA HIS A 30 -17.60 51.70 -20.72
C HIS A 30 -16.56 52.33 -21.66
N VAL A 31 -15.43 51.63 -21.86
CA VAL A 31 -14.90 51.20 -23.18
C VAL A 31 -13.72 50.23 -22.93
N GLN A 32 -13.38 49.39 -23.91
CA GLN A 32 -12.33 48.36 -23.78
C GLN A 32 -10.90 48.91 -23.96
N VAL A 33 -9.92 48.12 -23.51
CA VAL A 33 -8.48 48.37 -23.65
C VAL A 33 -7.87 47.37 -24.64
N GLU A 34 -7.11 47.86 -25.60
CA GLU A 34 -6.06 47.12 -26.31
C GLU A 34 -4.69 47.71 -25.94
N GLU A 35 -3.63 46.90 -25.94
CA GLU A 35 -2.25 47.36 -25.70
C GLU A 35 -1.69 48.15 -26.90
N PRO A 36 -0.59 48.92 -26.73
CA PRO A 36 0.70 48.29 -27.06
C PRO A 36 1.92 48.73 -26.22
N HIS A 37 2.76 47.73 -25.90
CA HIS A 37 4.23 47.75 -25.86
C HIS A 37 5.01 48.95 -25.24
N GLY A 38 5.69 48.66 -24.14
CA GLY A 38 7.13 48.36 -24.26
C GLY A 38 8.14 49.45 -23.88
N ASN A 39 8.52 49.49 -22.59
CA ASN A 39 9.88 49.84 -22.17
C ASN A 39 10.25 49.00 -20.94
N VAL A 40 11.14 48.02 -21.10
CA VAL A 40 11.57 47.11 -20.04
C VAL A 40 12.88 47.62 -19.43
N PHE A 41 12.88 47.91 -18.13
CA PHE A 41 14.11 48.07 -17.35
C PHE A 41 14.59 46.71 -16.84
N GLU A 42 15.83 46.34 -17.15
CA GLU A 42 16.44 45.08 -16.69
C GLU A 42 16.75 45.11 -15.19
N TRP A 43 16.45 43.99 -14.50
CA TRP A 43 17.06 43.62 -13.22
C TRP A 43 17.66 42.22 -13.34
N ARG A 44 18.84 41.98 -12.75
CA ARG A 44 19.61 40.74 -12.89
C ARG A 44 20.06 40.17 -11.55
N GLY A 45 20.06 38.83 -11.40
CA GLY A 45 21.16 38.16 -10.70
C GLY A 45 20.91 37.40 -9.40
N ILE A 46 19.68 37.27 -8.88
CA ILE A 46 19.40 36.40 -7.71
C ILE A 46 19.31 34.93 -8.15
N GLU A 47 20.39 34.16 -7.95
CA GLU A 47 20.41 32.71 -8.21
C GLU A 47 19.76 31.93 -7.05
N ARG A 48 18.74 31.12 -7.35
CA ARG A 48 17.93 30.40 -6.34
C ARG A 48 18.68 29.35 -5.53
N ASN A 49 19.81 28.83 -6.04
CA ASN A 49 20.46 27.62 -5.52
C ASN A 49 21.93 27.83 -5.07
N ASN A 50 22.35 29.08 -4.78
CA ASN A 50 23.65 29.37 -4.14
C ASN A 50 23.65 30.75 -3.43
N THR A 51 22.68 30.97 -2.54
CA THR A 51 22.49 32.26 -1.83
C THR A 51 22.60 32.09 -0.32
N ASP A 52 23.20 33.06 0.35
CA ASP A 52 23.21 33.22 1.80
C ASP A 52 22.36 34.47 2.12
N LEU A 53 21.16 34.25 2.69
CA LEU A 53 20.11 35.24 2.86
C LEU A 53 19.88 35.53 4.36
N VAL A 54 19.84 36.80 4.73
CA VAL A 54 19.54 37.26 6.08
C VAL A 54 18.32 38.17 6.05
N PHE A 55 17.32 37.89 6.88
CA PHE A 55 16.23 38.82 7.19
C PHE A 55 16.53 39.56 8.49
N LEU A 56 16.26 40.85 8.49
CA LEU A 56 16.37 41.73 9.64
C LEU A 56 15.03 42.45 9.83
N LEU A 57 14.28 42.01 10.84
CA LEU A 57 12.89 42.40 11.11
C LEU A 57 12.82 43.34 12.31
N ASP A 58 11.93 44.33 12.26
CA ASP A 58 11.76 45.31 13.31
C ASP A 58 10.70 44.81 14.31
N ARG A 59 11.06 44.75 15.59
CA ARG A 59 10.15 44.38 16.69
C ARG A 59 10.02 45.50 17.73
N SER A 60 10.34 46.73 17.36
CA SER A 60 10.21 47.89 18.24
C SER A 60 8.73 48.24 18.52
N GLY A 61 8.50 49.08 19.53
CA GLY A 61 7.17 49.38 20.05
C GLY A 61 6.21 50.10 19.08
N SER A 62 6.70 50.60 17.94
CA SER A 62 5.89 51.19 16.86
C SER A 62 5.22 50.14 15.98
N VAL A 63 5.98 49.09 15.62
CA VAL A 63 5.52 47.94 14.82
C VAL A 63 4.40 47.17 15.53
N GLY A 64 4.62 46.86 16.81
CA GLY A 64 3.69 46.09 17.64
C GLY A 64 3.37 44.68 17.14
N GLN A 65 2.43 44.01 17.82
CA GLN A 65 2.09 42.60 17.59
C GLN A 65 1.72 42.31 16.12
N ALA A 66 0.71 43.00 15.60
CA ALA A 66 0.17 42.74 14.28
C ALA A 66 1.12 43.16 13.15
N GLY A 67 1.96 44.18 13.36
CA GLY A 67 3.01 44.54 12.41
C GLY A 67 4.06 43.44 12.29
N PHE A 68 4.54 42.92 13.42
CA PHE A 68 5.55 41.86 13.45
C PHE A 68 5.03 40.51 12.93
N GLU A 69 3.74 40.22 13.11
CA GLU A 69 3.07 39.08 12.46
C GLU A 69 3.04 39.22 10.92
N VAL A 70 2.86 40.44 10.39
CA VAL A 70 3.00 40.71 8.95
C VAL A 70 4.45 40.58 8.49
N GLU A 71 5.44 41.09 9.23
CA GLU A 71 6.86 40.96 8.87
C GLU A 71 7.33 39.50 8.85
N THR A 72 6.92 38.70 9.84
CA THR A 72 7.25 37.27 9.89
C THR A 72 6.48 36.44 8.85
N GLY A 73 5.25 36.86 8.49
CA GLY A 73 4.51 36.33 7.35
C GLY A 73 5.19 36.61 6.00
N PHE A 74 5.77 37.80 5.82
CA PHE A 74 6.54 38.15 4.63
C PHE A 74 7.77 37.23 4.43
N VAL A 75 8.48 36.88 5.51
CA VAL A 75 9.59 35.90 5.45
C VAL A 75 9.13 34.56 4.89
N HIS A 76 7.97 34.06 5.33
CA HIS A 76 7.38 32.82 4.81
C HIS A 76 7.05 32.93 3.31
N ALA A 77 6.34 33.98 2.92
CA ALA A 77 5.92 34.19 1.54
C ALA A 77 7.10 34.36 0.57
N PHE A 78 8.16 35.08 0.98
CA PHE A 78 9.38 35.26 0.20
C PHE A 78 10.13 33.92 0.00
N LEU A 79 10.28 33.13 1.07
CA LEU A 79 11.00 31.86 1.06
C LEU A 79 10.25 30.72 0.37
N LYS A 80 8.96 30.88 0.04
CA LYS A 80 8.18 29.96 -0.81
C LYS A 80 8.94 29.58 -2.10
N ASN A 81 9.69 30.52 -2.67
CA ASN A 81 10.36 30.39 -3.98
C ASN A 81 11.86 29.98 -3.94
N PHE A 82 12.43 29.68 -2.78
CA PHE A 82 13.84 29.28 -2.59
C PHE A 82 13.96 27.86 -2.04
N ASP A 83 14.95 27.08 -2.47
CA ASP A 83 15.28 25.79 -1.84
C ASP A 83 16.17 26.04 -0.61
N VAL A 84 15.64 25.87 0.61
CA VAL A 84 16.40 26.14 1.86
C VAL A 84 17.10 24.87 2.34
N ALA A 85 18.42 24.80 2.14
CA ALA A 85 19.26 23.65 2.50
C ALA A 85 20.75 24.05 2.62
N PRO A 86 21.62 23.20 3.20
CA PRO A 86 23.03 23.54 3.46
C PRO A 86 23.86 23.83 2.21
N ASN A 87 23.46 23.26 1.06
CA ASN A 87 24.16 23.37 -0.23
C ASN A 87 23.50 24.35 -1.21
N THR A 88 22.21 24.68 -1.05
CA THR A 88 21.46 25.61 -1.91
C THR A 88 21.40 27.02 -1.29
N THR A 89 20.26 27.42 -0.73
CA THR A 89 20.08 28.71 -0.05
C THR A 89 20.09 28.52 1.47
N ARG A 90 20.96 29.27 2.16
CA ARG A 90 21.06 29.28 3.64
C ARG A 90 20.41 30.55 4.17
N VAL A 91 19.61 30.42 5.23
CA VAL A 91 18.79 31.52 5.76
C VAL A 91 19.17 31.84 7.21
N ALA A 92 19.22 33.12 7.56
CA ALA A 92 19.15 33.60 8.93
C ALA A 92 17.99 34.59 9.10
N VAL A 93 17.44 34.67 10.31
CA VAL A 93 16.41 35.65 10.67
C VAL A 93 16.77 36.27 12.01
N ILE A 94 16.79 37.60 12.03
CA ILE A 94 17.18 38.45 13.15
C ILE A 94 16.03 39.42 13.41
N SER A 95 15.62 39.60 14.67
CA SER A 95 14.70 40.69 15.06
C SER A 95 15.44 41.73 15.90
N PHE A 96 15.16 43.01 15.73
CA PHE A 96 15.74 44.07 16.57
C PHE A 96 14.67 44.95 17.24
N SER A 97 14.89 45.30 18.50
CA SER A 97 14.27 46.43 19.20
C SER A 97 15.38 47.25 19.84
N GLU A 98 15.57 47.21 21.17
CA GLU A 98 16.73 47.86 21.82
C GLU A 98 18.00 47.00 21.67
N ASP A 99 17.81 45.68 21.69
CA ASP A 99 18.75 44.60 21.39
C ASP A 99 18.48 43.98 20.01
N ALA A 100 19.37 43.09 19.56
CA ALA A 100 19.19 42.32 18.34
C ALA A 100 19.32 40.81 18.65
N VAL A 101 18.31 40.03 18.26
CA VAL A 101 18.21 38.59 18.57
C VAL A 101 18.21 37.78 17.28
N VAL A 102 19.14 36.82 17.18
CA VAL A 102 19.28 35.91 16.04
C VAL A 102 18.48 34.64 16.32
N HIS A 103 17.28 34.53 15.74
CA HIS A 103 16.37 33.39 15.95
C HIS A 103 16.79 32.17 15.13
N ALA A 104 17.27 32.39 13.91
CA ALA A 104 17.83 31.38 13.03
C ALA A 104 19.16 31.87 12.43
N ASP A 105 20.17 30.98 12.36
CA ASP A 105 21.44 31.18 11.65
C ASP A 105 21.81 29.85 10.97
N PHE A 106 21.28 29.58 9.76
CA PHE A 106 21.67 28.41 8.97
C PHE A 106 22.97 28.63 8.19
N LEU A 107 23.64 29.78 8.36
CA LEU A 107 25.02 29.96 7.90
C LEU A 107 25.99 29.30 8.90
N LYS A 108 25.59 29.21 10.18
CA LYS A 108 26.27 28.48 11.27
C LYS A 108 25.75 27.06 11.47
N ASP A 109 24.46 26.89 11.76
CA ASP A 109 23.83 25.63 12.19
C ASP A 109 22.83 25.18 11.10
N PRO A 110 23.18 24.27 10.17
CA PRO A 110 22.43 24.08 8.94
C PRO A 110 20.99 23.58 9.14
N GLY A 111 20.04 24.13 8.39
CA GLY A 111 18.60 23.83 8.50
C GLY A 111 17.84 23.90 7.19
N ASN A 112 16.54 23.62 7.27
CA ASN A 112 15.56 23.58 6.18
C ASN A 112 14.32 24.44 6.51
N LYS A 113 13.35 24.51 5.60
CA LYS A 113 12.11 25.31 5.79
C LYS A 113 11.33 24.95 7.05
N CYS A 114 11.20 23.67 7.41
CA CYS A 114 10.47 23.26 8.63
C CYS A 114 11.25 23.58 9.91
N HIS A 115 12.59 23.53 9.88
CA HIS A 115 13.43 23.99 10.99
C HIS A 115 13.30 25.50 11.17
N LEU A 116 13.13 26.26 10.07
CA LEU A 116 12.88 27.69 10.11
C LEU A 116 11.48 27.98 10.65
N SER A 117 10.44 27.33 10.11
CA SER A 117 9.05 27.41 10.58
C SER A 117 8.95 27.30 12.10
N ARG A 118 9.52 26.24 12.68
CA ARG A 118 9.54 26.03 14.14
C ARG A 118 10.29 27.15 14.88
N LYS A 119 11.49 27.51 14.42
CA LYS A 119 12.26 28.62 14.98
C LYS A 119 11.56 29.99 14.86
N MET A 120 10.64 30.15 13.91
CA MET A 120 9.80 31.35 13.74
C MET A 120 8.53 31.29 14.60
N GLN A 121 7.93 30.11 14.80
CA GLN A 121 6.83 29.89 15.75
C GLN A 121 7.25 30.17 17.20
N ASP A 122 8.50 29.88 17.56
CA ASP A 122 9.07 30.17 18.88
C ASP A 122 9.41 31.67 19.11
N VAL A 123 9.28 32.55 18.11
CA VAL A 123 9.63 33.99 18.23
C VAL A 123 8.55 34.75 18.99
N HIS A 124 8.72 34.84 20.30
CA HIS A 124 7.82 35.59 21.16
C HIS A 124 8.03 37.11 21.03
N SER A 125 6.93 37.81 20.76
CA SER A 125 6.82 39.25 20.54
C SER A 125 6.74 40.03 21.87
N ALA A 126 7.90 40.22 22.50
CA ALA A 126 8.04 41.15 23.62
C ALA A 126 7.96 42.60 23.11
N ASN A 127 6.73 43.12 22.95
CA ASN A 127 6.41 44.41 22.34
C ASN A 127 6.78 45.64 23.21
N GLN A 128 8.04 45.75 23.62
CA GLN A 128 8.59 46.89 24.34
C GLN A 128 10.03 47.16 23.86
N GLY A 129 10.34 48.42 23.59
CA GLY A 129 11.68 48.87 23.20
C GLY A 129 11.69 49.86 22.05
N ALA A 130 12.72 50.70 22.02
CA ALA A 130 12.99 51.62 20.91
C ALA A 130 13.59 50.91 19.67
N THR A 131 13.75 51.63 18.56
CA THR A 131 14.20 51.11 17.27
C THR A 131 15.74 51.20 17.13
N ASN A 132 16.47 50.09 17.29
CA ASN A 132 17.94 50.02 17.16
C ASN A 132 18.39 49.28 15.88
N THR A 133 18.11 49.86 14.72
CA THR A 133 18.51 49.30 13.41
C THR A 133 20.03 49.04 13.32
N GLY A 134 20.83 49.84 14.03
CA GLY A 134 22.29 49.70 14.07
C GLY A 134 22.77 48.40 14.75
N ALA A 135 22.14 48.01 15.87
CA ALA A 135 22.41 46.71 16.50
C ALA A 135 21.95 45.55 15.61
N GLY A 136 20.81 45.69 14.93
CA GLY A 136 20.34 44.74 13.92
C GLY A 136 21.36 44.49 12.80
N LEU A 137 21.90 45.57 12.22
CA LEU A 137 22.92 45.51 11.18
C LEU A 137 24.27 44.97 11.69
N GLN A 138 24.61 45.20 12.97
CA GLN A 138 25.78 44.59 13.60
C GLN A 138 25.62 43.07 13.71
N ALA A 139 24.46 42.58 14.17
CA ALA A 139 24.19 41.13 14.24
C ALA A 139 24.20 40.47 12.85
N ALA A 140 23.63 41.13 11.83
CA ALA A 140 23.68 40.65 10.45
C ALA A 140 25.13 40.53 9.93
N TRP A 141 25.99 41.51 10.25
CA TRP A 141 27.40 41.50 9.87
C TRP A 141 28.18 40.33 10.52
N GLU A 142 27.88 39.99 11.77
CA GLU A 142 28.48 38.83 12.47
C GLU A 142 28.00 37.48 11.91
N VAL A 143 26.77 37.40 11.39
CA VAL A 143 26.24 36.23 10.67
C VAL A 143 26.92 36.10 9.30
N PHE A 144 27.05 37.18 8.53
CA PHE A 144 27.68 37.14 7.21
C PHE A 144 29.18 36.79 7.21
N GLN A 145 29.89 36.90 8.34
CA GLN A 145 31.25 36.34 8.46
C GLN A 145 31.31 34.83 8.21
N ARG A 146 30.20 34.11 8.37
CA ARG A 146 30.06 32.66 8.10
C ARG A 146 29.52 32.36 6.68
N SER A 147 29.51 33.36 5.80
CA SER A 147 29.05 33.21 4.42
C SER A 147 30.03 32.42 3.53
N ARG A 148 29.51 31.66 2.57
CA ARG A 148 30.31 30.92 1.58
C ARG A 148 30.98 31.92 0.61
N PRO A 149 32.29 31.80 0.30
CA PRO A 149 32.97 32.71 -0.62
C PRO A 149 32.37 32.78 -2.03
N THR A 150 31.67 31.71 -2.46
CA THR A 150 31.02 31.58 -3.76
C THR A 150 29.54 31.95 -3.76
N ALA A 151 28.91 32.20 -2.61
CA ALA A 151 27.48 32.47 -2.53
C ALA A 151 27.17 33.97 -2.73
N LYS A 152 25.98 34.25 -3.28
CA LYS A 152 25.39 35.59 -3.23
C LYS A 152 24.98 35.91 -1.78
N LYS A 153 25.34 37.09 -1.27
CA LYS A 153 24.94 37.53 0.08
C LYS A 153 23.83 38.58 -0.04
N LEU A 154 22.68 38.30 0.57
CA LEU A 154 21.48 39.11 0.44
C LEU A 154 20.92 39.45 1.82
N LEU A 155 20.77 40.74 2.12
CA LEU A 155 20.16 41.24 3.35
C LEU A 155 18.84 41.93 3.02
N ILE A 156 17.78 41.56 3.73
CA ILE A 156 16.46 42.19 3.63
C ILE A 156 16.12 42.80 4.99
N LEU A 157 16.10 44.12 5.07
CA LEU A 157 15.65 44.90 6.21
C LEU A 157 14.18 45.28 6.03
N VAL A 158 13.36 45.06 7.05
CA VAL A 158 12.00 45.59 7.18
C VAL A 158 11.95 46.46 8.45
N THR A 159 11.29 47.62 8.41
CA THR A 159 11.19 48.56 9.54
C THR A 159 10.11 49.62 9.31
N ASP A 160 9.50 50.13 10.39
CA ASP A 160 8.53 51.24 10.35
C ASP A 160 9.09 52.59 10.87
N GLY A 161 10.34 52.59 11.36
CA GLY A 161 10.91 53.70 12.11
C GLY A 161 12.37 54.01 11.76
N MET A 162 12.78 55.25 12.02
CA MET A 162 14.20 55.62 12.00
C MET A 162 14.90 55.11 13.26
N ALA A 163 16.18 54.77 13.16
CA ALA A 163 16.97 54.36 14.33
C ALA A 163 16.95 55.46 15.42
N THR A 164 16.40 55.12 16.59
CA THR A 164 16.22 56.04 17.73
C THR A 164 17.29 55.88 18.80
N MET A 165 18.06 54.78 18.76
CA MET A 165 19.21 54.51 19.63
C MET A 165 20.23 53.59 18.96
N GLY A 166 21.39 53.43 19.59
CA GLY A 166 22.43 52.48 19.18
C GLY A 166 23.53 53.06 18.28
N PRO A 167 24.34 52.22 17.61
CA PRO A 167 25.37 52.66 16.68
C PRO A 167 24.76 53.16 15.37
N ASP A 168 25.49 54.03 14.66
CA ASP A 168 25.09 54.57 13.35
C ASP A 168 24.77 53.44 12.34
N PRO A 169 23.50 53.31 11.90
CA PRO A 169 23.08 52.24 10.99
C PRO A 169 23.63 52.46 9.56
N VAL A 170 23.85 53.70 9.12
CA VAL A 170 24.39 53.99 7.79
C VAL A 170 25.83 53.52 7.71
N LYS A 171 26.64 53.82 8.72
CA LYS A 171 28.01 53.30 8.83
C LYS A 171 28.04 51.76 8.82
N LYS A 172 27.12 51.11 9.55
CA LYS A 172 27.08 49.64 9.61
C LYS A 172 26.60 48.99 8.31
N ALA A 173 25.66 49.64 7.61
CA ALA A 173 25.24 49.25 6.26
C ALA A 173 26.42 49.34 5.28
N GLU A 174 27.24 50.38 5.32
CA GLU A 174 28.44 50.47 4.49
C GLU A 174 29.45 49.34 4.78
N GLU A 175 29.68 48.97 6.05
CA GLU A 175 30.54 47.82 6.41
C GLU A 175 30.01 46.47 5.88
N LEU A 176 28.69 46.33 5.68
CA LEU A 176 28.05 45.19 5.03
C LEU A 176 28.20 45.23 3.50
N LYS A 177 27.95 46.39 2.87
CA LYS A 177 28.14 46.60 1.41
C LYS A 177 29.58 46.27 0.98
N HIS A 178 30.58 46.71 1.76
CA HIS A 178 32.00 46.39 1.54
C HIS A 178 32.33 44.89 1.68
N MET A 179 31.51 44.10 2.36
CA MET A 179 31.63 42.62 2.41
C MET A 179 30.99 41.93 1.18
N GLY A 180 30.44 42.70 0.24
CA GLY A 180 29.69 42.18 -0.90
C GLY A 180 28.34 41.62 -0.48
N VAL A 181 27.60 42.36 0.36
CA VAL A 181 26.19 42.10 0.71
C VAL A 181 25.31 43.07 -0.07
N ASP A 182 24.34 42.53 -0.81
CA ASP A 182 23.27 43.32 -1.42
C ASP A 182 22.17 43.56 -0.39
N ILE A 183 21.93 44.82 -0.02
CA ILE A 183 20.96 45.24 1.01
C ILE A 183 19.70 45.79 0.32
N PHE A 184 18.55 45.26 0.71
CA PHE A 184 17.21 45.71 0.36
C PHE A 184 16.47 46.20 1.61
N VAL A 185 15.66 47.24 1.46
CA VAL A 185 15.03 47.97 2.58
C VAL A 185 13.55 48.21 2.30
N PHE A 186 12.69 47.66 3.14
CA PHE A 186 11.25 47.86 3.13
C PHE A 186 10.87 48.80 4.28
N GLY A 187 10.56 50.05 3.95
CA GLY A 187 10.09 51.07 4.89
C GLY A 187 8.56 51.08 4.96
N ILE A 188 8.00 50.93 6.15
CA ILE A 188 6.56 50.89 6.39
C ILE A 188 6.12 52.18 7.11
N GLY A 189 4.97 52.74 6.73
CA GLY A 189 4.50 54.03 7.25
C GLY A 189 5.18 55.24 6.59
N ARG A 190 5.26 56.36 7.32
CA ARG A 190 5.75 57.66 6.79
C ARG A 190 7.22 57.88 7.09
N MET A 191 8.08 57.24 6.31
CA MET A 191 9.53 57.34 6.42
C MET A 191 10.15 58.39 5.48
N LEU A 192 11.37 58.82 5.80
CA LEU A 192 12.18 59.71 4.95
C LEU A 192 12.97 58.87 3.94
N LYS A 193 12.53 58.86 2.68
CA LYS A 193 13.15 58.11 1.56
C LYS A 193 14.68 58.23 1.51
N GLU A 194 15.19 59.46 1.60
CA GLU A 194 16.63 59.76 1.56
C GLU A 194 17.45 59.02 2.64
N HIS A 195 16.84 58.63 3.76
CA HIS A 195 17.48 57.84 4.81
C HIS A 195 17.47 56.34 4.49
N LEU A 196 16.37 55.82 3.94
CA LEU A 196 16.29 54.42 3.50
C LEU A 196 17.27 54.13 2.36
N GLU A 197 17.44 55.07 1.43
CA GLU A 197 18.41 54.99 0.32
C GLU A 197 19.87 54.96 0.79
N GLN A 198 20.18 55.49 1.98
CA GLN A 198 21.52 55.39 2.59
C GLN A 198 21.81 54.00 3.18
N LEU A 199 20.78 53.30 3.67
CA LEU A 199 20.91 51.94 4.20
C LEU A 199 21.00 50.89 3.07
N ALA A 200 20.24 51.07 1.99
CA ALA A 200 20.20 50.17 0.85
C ALA A 200 21.51 50.14 0.03
N SER A 201 21.76 49.05 -0.72
CA SER A 201 22.93 48.99 -1.62
C SER A 201 22.75 49.82 -2.89
N THR A 202 21.51 50.05 -3.33
CA THR A 202 21.16 51.03 -4.38
C THR A 202 19.81 51.68 -4.04
N PRO A 203 19.49 52.89 -4.55
CA PRO A 203 18.18 53.51 -4.34
C PRO A 203 16.99 52.68 -4.85
N ALA A 204 17.20 51.80 -5.83
CA ALA A 204 16.17 50.91 -6.35
C ALA A 204 15.92 49.66 -5.48
N ASN A 205 16.80 49.40 -4.50
CA ASN A 205 16.60 48.35 -3.49
C ASN A 205 15.71 48.82 -2.32
N VAL A 206 15.19 50.05 -2.37
CA VAL A 206 14.22 50.61 -1.40
C VAL A 206 12.79 50.38 -1.89
N SER A 207 11.89 50.01 -0.97
CA SER A 207 10.45 49.96 -1.20
C SER A 207 9.71 50.60 -0.03
N GLU A 208 8.72 51.44 -0.31
CA GLU A 208 8.00 52.24 0.68
C GLU A 208 6.52 51.85 0.68
N CYS A 209 5.95 51.61 1.86
CA CYS A 209 4.60 51.05 2.02
C CYS A 209 3.78 51.86 3.03
N GLU A 210 2.58 52.32 2.65
CA GLU A 210 1.79 53.24 3.48
C GLU A 210 1.38 52.68 4.85
N SER A 211 1.26 51.36 4.98
CA SER A 211 0.93 50.64 6.22
C SER A 211 1.33 49.16 6.15
N PHE A 212 1.35 48.47 7.30
CA PHE A 212 1.47 47.01 7.36
C PHE A 212 0.37 46.29 6.55
N SER A 213 -0.86 46.83 6.52
CA SER A 213 -1.96 46.27 5.72
C SER A 213 -1.85 46.56 4.21
N ALA A 214 -1.05 47.54 3.80
CA ALA A 214 -0.63 47.71 2.41
C ALA A 214 0.51 46.72 2.07
N PHE A 215 1.49 46.58 2.96
CA PHE A 215 2.61 45.64 2.82
C PHE A 215 2.16 44.17 2.75
N GLN A 216 1.20 43.74 3.59
CA GLN A 216 0.63 42.38 3.54
C GLN A 216 -0.01 42.06 2.19
N LYS A 217 -0.75 43.01 1.60
CA LYS A 217 -1.41 42.85 0.28
C LYS A 217 -0.42 42.63 -0.87
N THR A 218 0.88 42.84 -0.66
CA THR A 218 1.91 42.59 -1.68
C THR A 218 2.29 41.10 -1.80
N PHE A 219 1.87 40.25 -0.84
CA PHE A 219 2.22 38.83 -0.81
C PHE A 219 1.07 37.88 -0.42
N ASP A 220 -0.16 38.38 -0.22
CA ASP A 220 -1.30 37.63 0.35
C ASP A 220 -2.46 37.48 -0.67
N GLU A 221 -2.38 36.47 -1.54
CA GLU A 221 -3.33 36.23 -2.67
C GLU A 221 -4.64 35.52 -2.28
N GLY A 222 -5.36 36.05 -1.29
CA GLY A 222 -6.66 35.53 -0.86
C GLY A 222 -6.61 34.89 0.53
N GLY A 223 -7.24 35.55 1.50
CA GLY A 223 -6.93 35.31 2.91
C GLY A 223 -7.58 34.08 3.53
N THR A 224 -6.74 33.16 4.02
CA THR A 224 -6.97 32.40 5.25
C THR A 224 -5.62 32.18 5.96
N GLY A 225 -5.32 33.04 6.92
CA GLY A 225 -4.27 32.85 7.94
C GLY A 225 -2.85 32.50 7.45
N ASN A 226 -2.00 33.52 7.24
CA ASN A 226 -0.54 33.36 7.12
C ASN A 226 0.16 32.97 8.45
N ARG A 227 -0.53 32.23 9.31
CA ARG A 227 0.03 31.60 10.51
C ARG A 227 0.74 30.32 10.06
N TRP A 228 2.03 30.18 10.35
CA TRP A 228 2.79 28.96 10.07
C TRP A 228 2.03 27.74 10.60
N SER A 229 1.43 26.95 9.71
CA SER A 229 0.39 26.00 10.09
C SER A 229 0.90 25.00 11.12
N LEU A 230 0.14 24.84 12.19
CA LEU A 230 0.32 23.74 13.13
C LEU A 230 -0.22 22.49 12.47
N ASP A 231 0.66 21.76 11.78
CA ASP A 231 0.49 20.32 11.67
C ASP A 231 1.82 19.59 11.85
N ASP A 232 1.70 18.49 12.59
CA ASP A 232 2.66 17.46 12.97
C ASP A 232 4.14 17.73 13.33
N ASN A 233 4.49 17.12 14.46
CA ASN A 233 5.81 16.64 14.86
C ASN A 233 6.65 16.13 13.66
N PRO A 234 7.92 16.54 13.46
CA PRO A 234 8.75 16.22 12.28
C PRO A 234 9.19 14.75 12.14
N ARG A 235 8.45 13.82 12.76
CA ARG A 235 8.53 12.37 12.56
C ARG A 235 7.19 11.76 12.13
N ASN A 236 6.09 12.52 12.27
CA ASN A 236 4.75 12.09 11.94
C ASN A 236 4.38 12.60 10.54
N CYS A 237 4.07 11.66 9.65
CA CYS A 237 3.58 11.91 8.31
C CYS A 237 2.17 11.32 8.12
N ASP A 238 1.49 10.96 9.22
CA ASP A 238 0.28 10.16 9.19
C ASP A 238 -0.95 10.95 8.75
N HIS A 239 -0.83 12.27 8.57
CA HIS A 239 -1.78 13.13 7.87
C HIS A 239 -1.72 13.00 6.34
N LEU A 240 -0.62 12.48 5.76
CA LEU A 240 -0.46 12.33 4.30
C LEU A 240 -1.32 11.20 3.70
N CYS A 241 -1.87 10.33 4.55
CA CYS A 241 -2.80 9.27 4.17
C CYS A 241 -3.82 9.03 5.31
N ARG A 242 -4.72 8.07 5.13
CA ARG A 242 -5.55 7.55 6.23
C ARG A 242 -5.12 6.11 6.50
N SER A 243 -4.14 5.92 7.40
CA SER A 243 -3.83 4.58 7.92
C SER A 243 -5.08 4.02 8.63
N PRO A 244 -5.54 2.80 8.30
CA PRO A 244 -6.62 2.15 9.03
C PRO A 244 -6.19 1.64 10.42
N TYR A 245 -4.90 1.75 10.76
CA TYR A 245 -4.32 1.35 12.05
C TYR A 245 -4.01 2.55 12.97
N ARG A 246 -4.41 3.76 12.58
CA ARG A 246 -4.07 5.02 13.28
C ARG A 246 -4.32 4.96 14.78
N GLY A 247 -3.23 5.01 15.55
CA GLY A 247 -3.24 4.97 17.02
C GLY A 247 -2.95 3.60 17.66
N GLN A 248 -2.68 2.56 16.86
CA GLN A 248 -2.25 1.25 17.37
C GLN A 248 -0.72 1.20 17.58
N PRO A 249 -0.19 0.33 18.47
CA PRO A 249 1.24 0.25 18.76
C PRO A 249 2.13 -0.18 17.59
N ASP A 250 1.55 -0.88 16.60
CA ASP A 250 2.22 -1.45 15.43
C ASP A 250 1.79 -0.78 14.11
N ASP A 251 1.24 0.45 14.15
CA ASP A 251 0.87 1.22 12.93
C ASP A 251 2.14 1.50 12.08
N PRO A 252 2.21 1.06 10.81
CA PRO A 252 3.36 1.32 9.95
C PRO A 252 3.51 2.81 9.57
N GLY A 253 2.44 3.62 9.75
CA GLY A 253 2.40 5.01 9.32
C GLY A 253 2.31 5.17 7.79
N CYS A 254 2.23 6.41 7.30
CA CYS A 254 1.98 6.67 5.87
C CYS A 254 3.20 6.52 4.94
N CYS A 255 4.42 6.31 5.47
CA CYS A 255 5.65 6.24 4.67
C CYS A 255 6.08 4.79 4.38
N ASP A 256 6.66 4.55 3.20
CA ASP A 256 7.31 3.29 2.88
C ASP A 256 8.48 3.01 3.83
N LYS A 257 8.73 1.72 4.12
CA LYS A 257 9.88 1.26 4.92
C LYS A 257 11.27 1.69 4.41
N ASN A 258 11.37 2.12 3.14
CA ASN A 258 12.58 2.69 2.53
C ASN A 258 12.56 4.22 2.45
N ALA A 259 11.54 4.87 3.03
CA ALA A 259 11.44 6.31 3.22
C ALA A 259 11.60 6.69 4.70
N ILE A 260 11.82 7.99 4.92
CA ILE A 260 11.65 8.61 6.24
C ILE A 260 10.62 9.73 6.13
N CYS A 261 9.84 9.98 7.18
CA CYS A 261 9.12 11.25 7.28
C CYS A 261 10.14 12.39 7.43
N GLY A 262 10.00 13.45 6.63
CA GLY A 262 10.95 14.56 6.62
C GLY A 262 10.45 15.80 5.91
N CYS A 263 11.17 16.91 6.08
CA CYS A 263 10.80 18.18 5.46
C CYS A 263 11.23 18.23 3.98
N SER A 264 10.32 18.55 3.06
CA SER A 264 10.73 18.93 1.69
C SER A 264 11.49 20.26 1.71
N MET A 265 12.58 20.32 0.97
CA MET A 265 13.39 21.54 0.79
C MET A 265 12.66 22.56 -0.09
N ALA A 266 11.84 22.07 -1.03
CA ALA A 266 11.02 22.88 -1.93
C ALA A 266 9.73 23.41 -1.27
N THR A 267 8.88 22.55 -0.70
CA THR A 267 7.57 22.99 -0.15
C THR A 267 7.63 23.46 1.30
N GLY A 268 8.55 22.91 2.10
CA GLY A 268 8.56 23.14 3.55
C GLY A 268 7.44 22.42 4.32
N THR A 269 6.81 21.41 3.71
CA THR A 269 5.85 20.52 4.34
C THR A 269 6.51 19.20 4.76
N SER A 270 5.91 18.52 5.74
CA SER A 270 6.20 17.11 6.03
C SER A 270 5.81 16.25 4.83
N ASN A 271 6.77 15.50 4.30
CA ASN A 271 6.62 14.57 3.18
C ASN A 271 7.37 13.27 3.53
N CYS A 272 6.96 12.14 2.95
CA CYS A 272 7.79 10.94 2.97
C CYS A 272 8.92 11.07 1.94
N LEU A 273 10.17 10.81 2.34
CA LEU A 273 11.36 10.97 1.52
C LEU A 273 12.05 9.62 1.29
N CYS A 274 11.95 9.06 0.07
CA CYS A 274 12.66 7.82 -0.29
C CYS A 274 14.17 7.98 -0.10
N GLY A 275 14.79 7.05 0.63
CA GLY A 275 16.18 7.12 1.05
C GLY A 275 17.21 6.69 0.01
N PRO A 276 18.49 6.59 0.41
CA PRO A 276 19.58 6.25 -0.49
C PRO A 276 19.36 4.93 -1.24
N GLY A 277 19.41 5.01 -2.57
CA GLY A 277 19.07 3.92 -3.48
C GLY A 277 17.61 3.84 -3.92
N PHE A 278 16.72 4.75 -3.51
CA PHE A 278 15.28 4.67 -3.85
C PHE A 278 14.71 5.97 -4.43
N GLU A 279 13.93 5.84 -5.52
CA GLU A 279 13.12 6.90 -6.12
C GLU A 279 11.62 6.65 -5.94
N GLY A 280 10.83 7.73 -5.85
CA GLY A 280 9.38 7.63 -5.60
C GLY A 280 8.82 8.84 -4.86
N THR A 281 7.56 8.71 -4.41
CA THR A 281 6.84 9.71 -3.61
C THR A 281 6.93 9.49 -2.10
N GLY A 282 7.66 8.47 -1.65
CA GLY A 282 7.87 8.17 -0.23
C GLY A 282 6.74 7.44 0.48
N LEU A 283 5.50 7.55 0.00
CA LEU A 283 4.34 6.85 0.57
C LEU A 283 4.47 5.32 0.42
N GLU A 284 3.76 4.57 1.27
CA GLU A 284 3.85 3.10 1.36
C GLU A 284 3.78 2.40 -0.02
N GLY A 285 4.76 1.53 -0.29
CA GLY A 285 4.87 0.77 -1.54
C GLY A 285 5.35 1.57 -2.76
N LEU A 286 5.56 2.90 -2.64
CA LEU A 286 5.91 3.77 -3.76
C LEU A 286 7.40 4.15 -3.84
N CYS A 287 8.25 3.71 -2.91
CA CYS A 287 9.71 3.79 -3.07
C CYS A 287 10.24 2.58 -3.86
N LYS A 288 10.78 2.85 -5.06
CA LYS A 288 11.35 1.85 -5.97
C LYS A 288 12.86 1.97 -6.00
N ALA A 289 13.56 0.85 -6.07
CA ALA A 289 15.02 0.84 -6.14
C ALA A 289 15.53 1.52 -7.42
N CYS A 290 16.63 2.26 -7.35
CA CYS A 290 17.27 2.88 -8.51
C CYS A 290 17.61 1.81 -9.57
N ASN A 291 17.11 1.99 -10.79
CA ASN A 291 17.38 1.10 -11.92
C ASN A 291 18.89 1.01 -12.23
N PRO A 292 19.40 -0.10 -12.81
CA PRO A 292 20.84 -0.28 -13.01
C PRO A 292 21.47 0.82 -13.89
N GLY A 293 22.57 1.41 -13.42
CA GLY A 293 23.17 2.61 -14.03
C GLY A 293 22.61 3.93 -13.51
N THR A 294 21.81 3.91 -12.43
CA THR A 294 21.38 5.10 -11.68
C THR A 294 21.59 4.92 -10.18
N TYR A 295 21.74 6.02 -9.42
CA TYR A 295 22.04 6.02 -7.99
C TYR A 295 21.37 7.18 -7.23
N LYS A 296 21.18 7.06 -5.90
CA LYS A 296 20.71 8.15 -5.02
C LYS A 296 21.42 8.14 -3.67
N GLU A 297 21.99 9.28 -3.26
CA GLU A 297 22.90 9.40 -2.10
C GLU A 297 22.25 9.90 -0.80
N GLU A 298 21.14 10.62 -0.89
CA GLU A 298 20.56 11.39 0.22
C GLU A 298 19.04 11.13 0.36
N HIS A 299 18.49 11.33 1.56
CA HIS A 299 17.03 11.43 1.76
C HIS A 299 16.54 12.81 1.30
N ASP A 300 16.51 13.03 -0.02
CA ASP A 300 16.02 14.25 -0.64
C ASP A 300 14.67 14.05 -1.34
N ASP A 301 13.96 15.15 -1.58
CA ASP A 301 12.66 15.21 -2.26
C ASP A 301 12.75 15.01 -3.79
N LYS A 302 13.90 14.52 -4.30
CA LYS A 302 14.06 14.17 -5.70
C LYS A 302 13.43 12.80 -5.95
N THR A 303 12.34 12.81 -6.70
CA THR A 303 11.56 11.65 -7.11
C THR A 303 12.23 10.78 -8.19
N ARG A 304 13.54 10.98 -8.45
CA ARG A 304 14.34 10.28 -9.48
C ARG A 304 15.80 10.11 -9.09
N CYS A 305 16.38 8.97 -9.44
CA CYS A 305 17.80 8.67 -9.28
C CYS A 305 18.68 9.40 -10.33
N ARG A 306 19.96 9.62 -9.99
CA ARG A 306 20.98 10.27 -10.85
C ARG A 306 21.65 9.23 -11.75
N SER A 307 21.91 9.54 -13.02
CA SER A 307 22.56 8.59 -13.95
C SER A 307 24.08 8.51 -13.77
N CYS A 308 24.64 7.31 -13.94
CA CYS A 308 26.10 7.10 -14.06
C CYS A 308 26.69 7.75 -15.34
N PRO A 309 28.02 7.99 -15.39
CA PRO A 309 28.72 8.46 -16.60
C PRO A 309 28.51 7.60 -17.85
N ARG A 310 28.83 8.15 -19.04
CA ARG A 310 28.70 7.39 -20.30
C ARG A 310 29.60 6.14 -20.29
N ASN A 311 29.07 5.05 -20.85
CA ASN A 311 29.69 3.72 -20.91
C ASN A 311 29.95 3.06 -19.53
N SER A 312 29.39 3.57 -18.44
CA SER A 312 29.31 2.87 -17.14
C SER A 312 27.87 2.45 -16.80
N THR A 313 27.76 1.62 -15.77
CA THR A 313 26.52 1.06 -15.21
C THR A 313 26.74 0.80 -13.72
N THR A 314 25.70 0.57 -12.93
CA THR A 314 25.86 -0.04 -11.60
C THR A 314 25.73 -1.57 -11.71
N ALA A 315 26.25 -2.29 -10.72
CA ALA A 315 26.19 -3.76 -10.70
C ALA A 315 24.79 -4.32 -10.34
N HIS A 316 24.05 -3.60 -9.51
CA HIS A 316 22.74 -4.00 -9.00
C HIS A 316 21.77 -2.80 -8.92
N GLU A 317 20.48 -3.09 -8.78
CA GLU A 317 19.45 -2.11 -8.43
C GLU A 317 19.69 -1.53 -7.03
N GLY A 318 19.16 -0.34 -6.76
CA GLY A 318 19.20 0.28 -5.43
C GLY A 318 20.54 0.94 -5.07
N SER A 319 21.36 1.27 -6.08
CA SER A 319 22.70 1.83 -5.87
C SER A 319 22.67 3.19 -5.16
N ARG A 320 23.61 3.39 -4.22
CA ARG A 320 23.58 4.45 -3.22
C ARG A 320 24.61 5.55 -3.43
N SER A 321 25.59 5.40 -4.34
CA SER A 321 26.54 6.46 -4.67
C SER A 321 27.08 6.35 -6.10
N ILE A 322 27.65 7.44 -6.62
CA ILE A 322 28.45 7.44 -7.86
C ILE A 322 29.61 6.43 -7.82
N LYS A 323 30.05 6.03 -6.62
CA LYS A 323 31.06 4.98 -6.39
C LYS A 323 30.60 3.59 -6.80
N ASP A 324 29.30 3.36 -6.94
CA ASP A 324 28.72 2.09 -7.38
C ASP A 324 28.68 1.95 -8.91
N CYS A 325 29.00 3.03 -9.64
CA CYS A 325 29.17 3.03 -11.09
C CYS A 325 30.49 2.35 -11.48
N VAL A 326 30.42 1.38 -12.39
CA VAL A 326 31.54 0.62 -12.98
C VAL A 326 31.44 0.61 -14.51
N CYS A 327 32.56 0.49 -15.22
CA CYS A 327 32.53 0.45 -16.69
C CYS A 327 31.76 -0.77 -17.22
N LYS A 328 31.02 -0.60 -18.32
CA LYS A 328 30.38 -1.71 -19.04
C LYS A 328 31.45 -2.62 -19.66
N LYS A 329 31.12 -3.89 -19.93
CA LYS A 329 32.09 -4.88 -20.45
C LYS A 329 32.81 -4.36 -21.72
N ALA A 330 34.09 -4.72 -21.84
CA ALA A 330 35.04 -4.23 -22.86
C ALA A 330 35.30 -2.70 -22.85
N HIS A 331 35.06 -2.02 -21.72
CA HIS A 331 35.46 -0.62 -21.52
C HIS A 331 36.27 -0.43 -20.22
N VAL A 332 37.20 0.53 -20.24
CA VAL A 332 38.09 0.92 -19.13
C VAL A 332 37.93 2.41 -18.82
N GLY A 333 38.14 2.81 -17.55
CA GLY A 333 37.99 4.19 -17.08
C GLY A 333 37.71 4.30 -15.59
N ASP A 334 37.52 5.52 -15.09
CA ASP A 334 37.15 5.82 -13.70
C ASP A 334 35.82 6.61 -13.65
N PRO A 335 34.67 5.90 -13.66
CA PRO A 335 33.37 6.52 -13.49
C PRO A 335 33.10 7.01 -12.06
N THR A 336 33.86 6.57 -11.06
CA THR A 336 33.68 7.03 -9.67
C THR A 336 34.12 8.49 -9.49
N ALA A 337 35.11 8.93 -10.28
CA ALA A 337 35.48 10.34 -10.45
C ALA A 337 34.62 11.07 -11.52
N GLY A 338 33.48 10.52 -11.91
CA GLY A 338 32.53 11.14 -12.86
C GLY A 338 32.97 11.11 -14.34
N LYS A 339 33.99 10.33 -14.71
CA LYS A 339 34.52 10.29 -16.09
C LYS A 339 33.86 9.18 -16.92
N PRO A 340 33.70 9.35 -18.25
CA PRO A 340 33.17 8.29 -19.11
C PRO A 340 34.20 7.19 -19.37
N CYS A 341 33.74 5.97 -19.66
CA CYS A 341 34.60 4.82 -20.01
C CYS A 341 34.85 4.70 -21.52
N VAL A 342 36.03 4.18 -21.91
CA VAL A 342 36.50 4.03 -23.31
C VAL A 342 36.81 2.56 -23.65
N PRO A 343 36.77 2.13 -24.93
CA PRO A 343 37.00 0.73 -25.31
C PRO A 343 38.43 0.20 -25.05
N VAL A 344 38.59 -1.13 -25.05
CA VAL A 344 39.86 -1.86 -24.85
C VAL A 344 40.53 -2.26 -26.19
N THR A 345 41.87 -2.22 -26.24
CA THR A 345 42.72 -2.56 -27.41
C THR A 345 44.04 -3.23 -27.00
N CYS A 346 44.59 -4.11 -27.84
CA CYS A 346 45.86 -4.83 -27.61
C CYS A 346 47.08 -4.17 -28.32
N PRO A 347 48.34 -4.50 -27.94
CA PRO A 347 49.55 -4.07 -28.66
C PRO A 347 49.69 -4.71 -30.06
N PRO A 348 50.46 -4.14 -31.01
CA PRO A 348 50.74 -4.79 -32.30
C PRO A 348 51.77 -5.94 -32.19
N LEU A 349 51.61 -6.98 -33.03
CA LEU A 349 52.50 -8.16 -33.11
C LEU A 349 53.64 -7.98 -34.14
N GLN A 350 54.61 -8.90 -34.16
CA GLN A 350 55.79 -8.92 -35.06
C GLN A 350 56.07 -10.36 -35.55
N PRO A 351 56.62 -10.56 -36.77
CA PRO A 351 56.87 -11.89 -37.35
C PRO A 351 58.11 -12.61 -36.75
N PRO A 352 58.15 -13.96 -36.78
CA PRO A 352 59.25 -14.78 -36.29
C PRO A 352 60.44 -14.87 -37.26
N GLU A 353 61.57 -15.38 -36.77
CA GLU A 353 62.75 -15.67 -37.60
C GLU A 353 62.51 -16.94 -38.43
N HIS A 354 62.79 -16.89 -39.73
CA HIS A 354 62.40 -17.90 -40.73
C HIS A 354 60.88 -18.14 -40.84
N GLY A 355 60.08 -17.08 -40.74
CA GLY A 355 58.64 -17.12 -40.93
C GLY A 355 57.98 -15.76 -41.15
N SER A 356 56.65 -15.72 -41.25
CA SER A 356 55.88 -14.51 -41.57
C SER A 356 54.54 -14.40 -40.82
N ILE A 357 53.85 -13.26 -40.95
CA ILE A 357 52.47 -13.02 -40.49
C ILE A 357 51.55 -12.91 -41.71
N ILE A 358 50.34 -13.48 -41.62
CA ILE A 358 49.31 -13.41 -42.64
C ILE A 358 48.40 -12.18 -42.40
N ASP A 359 48.28 -11.32 -43.42
CA ASP A 359 47.42 -10.12 -43.52
C ASP A 359 47.57 -9.01 -42.44
N GLU A 360 46.79 -7.91 -42.59
CA GLU A 360 46.86 -6.72 -41.71
C GLU A 360 46.20 -6.97 -40.34
N CYS A 361 47.03 -7.37 -39.37
CA CYS A 361 46.63 -7.65 -37.98
C CYS A 361 46.10 -6.41 -37.23
N SER A 362 44.84 -6.45 -36.79
CA SER A 362 44.16 -5.37 -36.05
C SER A 362 44.40 -5.42 -34.53
N THR A 363 44.33 -4.28 -33.84
CA THR A 363 44.53 -4.15 -32.39
C THR A 363 43.24 -4.06 -31.57
N ALA A 364 42.07 -4.17 -32.19
CA ALA A 364 40.78 -4.13 -31.50
C ALA A 364 40.48 -5.43 -30.72
N TYR A 365 39.75 -5.33 -29.61
CA TYR A 365 39.25 -6.51 -28.86
C TYR A 365 38.57 -7.54 -29.78
N LYS A 366 39.02 -8.81 -29.71
CA LYS A 366 38.66 -9.93 -30.59
C LYS A 366 39.18 -9.89 -32.05
N SER A 367 40.27 -9.19 -32.34
CA SER A 367 41.05 -9.49 -33.56
C SER A 367 41.78 -10.82 -33.47
N GLU A 368 42.04 -11.45 -34.62
CA GLU A 368 42.74 -12.74 -34.79
C GLU A 368 43.84 -12.59 -35.85
N CYS A 369 45.03 -13.17 -35.65
CA CYS A 369 46.19 -13.04 -36.55
C CYS A 369 47.03 -14.35 -36.60
N GLU A 370 47.62 -14.69 -37.75
CA GLU A 370 48.20 -16.03 -38.06
C GLU A 370 49.65 -15.98 -38.61
N PHE A 371 50.39 -17.10 -38.53
CA PHE A 371 51.86 -17.22 -38.78
C PHE A 371 52.28 -18.49 -39.57
N ASP A 372 53.42 -18.46 -40.30
CA ASP A 372 53.96 -19.56 -41.16
C ASP A 372 55.52 -19.68 -41.15
N CYS A 373 56.14 -20.82 -41.55
CA CYS A 373 57.61 -21.11 -41.62
C CYS A 373 58.18 -21.13 -43.07
N ASP A 374 59.47 -20.86 -43.26
CA ASP A 374 60.21 -20.94 -44.55
C ASP A 374 60.45 -22.38 -45.09
N GLU A 375 60.62 -22.52 -46.42
CA GLU A 375 60.90 -23.80 -47.10
C GLU A 375 62.24 -24.45 -46.68
N GLY A 376 62.21 -25.76 -46.43
CA GLY A 376 63.37 -26.56 -46.02
C GLY A 376 63.50 -26.76 -44.50
N PHE A 377 62.63 -26.11 -43.72
CA PHE A 377 62.47 -26.30 -42.29
C PHE A 377 61.04 -26.79 -41.97
N GLU A 378 60.81 -27.34 -40.77
CA GLU A 378 59.48 -27.82 -40.34
C GLU A 378 59.11 -27.32 -38.95
N LEU A 379 57.91 -26.74 -38.81
CA LEU A 379 57.38 -26.11 -37.59
C LEU A 379 57.16 -27.15 -36.48
N ILE A 380 57.55 -26.84 -35.24
CA ILE A 380 57.42 -27.77 -34.11
C ILE A 380 55.94 -28.07 -33.81
N GLU A 381 55.52 -29.33 -33.93
CA GLU A 381 54.13 -29.84 -33.94
C GLU A 381 53.27 -29.58 -32.67
N GLN A 382 53.74 -28.77 -31.71
CA GLN A 382 53.15 -28.65 -30.36
C GLN A 382 52.43 -27.31 -30.09
N GLU A 383 52.55 -26.29 -30.95
CA GLU A 383 51.89 -24.99 -30.76
C GLU A 383 51.06 -24.55 -31.98
N SER A 384 49.99 -23.80 -31.73
CA SER A 384 49.11 -23.22 -32.76
C SER A 384 49.72 -21.98 -33.42
N GLY A 385 49.43 -21.76 -34.70
CA GLY A 385 49.84 -20.59 -35.47
C GLY A 385 48.98 -19.33 -35.29
N VAL A 386 47.89 -19.35 -34.51
CA VAL A 386 46.93 -18.22 -34.40
C VAL A 386 46.97 -17.53 -33.03
N ARG A 387 46.83 -16.19 -33.00
CA ARG A 387 46.77 -15.35 -31.78
C ARG A 387 45.50 -14.48 -31.78
N ILE A 388 44.86 -14.31 -30.62
CA ILE A 388 43.59 -13.56 -30.46
C ILE A 388 43.72 -12.46 -29.38
N CYS A 389 43.17 -11.27 -29.62
CA CYS A 389 43.18 -10.14 -28.67
C CYS A 389 42.08 -10.27 -27.59
N GLN A 390 42.50 -10.37 -26.31
CA GLN A 390 41.68 -10.75 -25.15
C GLN A 390 41.09 -9.56 -24.37
N GLU A 391 40.21 -9.85 -23.40
CA GLU A 391 39.48 -8.80 -22.63
C GLU A 391 40.30 -8.06 -21.57
N ASP A 392 41.53 -8.51 -21.31
CA ASP A 392 42.53 -7.84 -20.47
C ASP A 392 43.50 -6.95 -21.27
N GLY A 393 43.41 -6.97 -22.61
CA GLY A 393 44.33 -6.26 -23.51
C GLY A 393 45.57 -7.05 -23.93
N THR A 394 45.64 -8.35 -23.67
CA THR A 394 46.75 -9.23 -24.08
C THR A 394 46.40 -10.11 -25.30
N TRP A 395 47.42 -10.75 -25.89
CA TRP A 395 47.24 -11.77 -26.94
C TRP A 395 47.34 -13.19 -26.37
N SER A 396 46.56 -14.12 -26.91
CA SER A 396 46.54 -15.52 -26.47
C SER A 396 47.68 -16.37 -27.08
N GLY A 397 48.67 -16.80 -26.31
CA GLY A 397 49.67 -17.82 -26.72
C GLY A 397 51.15 -17.37 -26.66
N ALA A 398 52.06 -18.19 -27.20
CA ALA A 398 53.52 -17.98 -27.19
C ALA A 398 54.10 -17.74 -28.62
N THR A 399 55.32 -18.18 -28.95
CA THR A 399 56.13 -17.77 -30.13
C THR A 399 56.80 -18.96 -30.86
N VAL A 400 57.01 -18.89 -32.19
CA VAL A 400 57.10 -20.04 -33.15
C VAL A 400 58.52 -20.29 -33.79
N VAL A 401 58.92 -21.55 -34.11
CA VAL A 401 60.29 -22.03 -34.58
C VAL A 401 60.30 -23.41 -35.38
N CYS A 402 61.39 -23.88 -36.08
CA CYS A 402 61.43 -25.04 -37.08
C CYS A 402 62.77 -25.99 -37.14
N VAL A 403 62.86 -27.32 -37.61
CA VAL A 403 64.04 -28.35 -37.41
C VAL A 403 64.47 -29.56 -38.44
N PRO A 404 65.57 -30.44 -38.27
CA PRO A 404 66.17 -31.53 -39.22
C PRO A 404 66.70 -33.02 -38.75
N LYS A 405 67.38 -33.94 -39.58
CA LYS A 405 67.45 -35.52 -39.49
C LYS A 405 68.74 -36.40 -40.01
N GLN A 406 68.98 -37.78 -39.79
CA GLN A 406 70.23 -38.65 -40.22
C GLN A 406 70.30 -40.23 -40.70
N CYS A 407 71.23 -41.22 -40.31
CA CYS A 407 71.65 -42.58 -41.02
C CYS A 407 72.32 -43.87 -40.24
N ASP A 408 72.61 -45.13 -40.84
CA ASP A 408 72.85 -46.53 -40.17
C ASP A 408 73.85 -47.73 -40.66
N GLU A 409 73.76 -49.01 -40.12
CA GLU A 409 74.69 -50.25 -40.09
C GLU A 409 74.31 -51.61 -40.85
N PRO A 410 75.19 -52.66 -40.98
CA PRO A 410 74.92 -53.99 -41.64
C PRO A 410 74.52 -55.21 -40.76
N PRO A 411 73.76 -56.21 -41.28
CA PRO A 411 73.23 -57.36 -40.51
C PRO A 411 74.04 -58.69 -40.57
N VAL A 412 73.79 -59.58 -39.58
CA VAL A 412 74.40 -60.92 -39.42
C VAL A 412 73.32 -62.01 -39.29
N PRO A 413 73.43 -63.18 -39.96
CA PRO A 413 72.43 -64.26 -39.88
C PRO A 413 72.44 -64.99 -38.53
N GLU A 414 71.24 -65.21 -37.99
CA GLU A 414 70.99 -65.93 -36.74
C GLU A 414 71.45 -67.41 -36.82
N ASN A 415 72.01 -67.95 -35.73
CA ASN A 415 72.70 -69.25 -35.73
C ASN A 415 73.85 -69.36 -36.76
N GLY A 416 74.43 -68.21 -37.11
CA GLY A 416 75.52 -68.05 -38.06
C GLY A 416 76.53 -66.98 -37.64
N TYR A 417 77.41 -66.57 -38.57
CA TYR A 417 78.41 -65.52 -38.35
C TYR A 417 78.84 -64.83 -39.66
N VAL A 418 79.28 -63.56 -39.56
CA VAL A 418 79.81 -62.74 -40.67
C VAL A 418 81.32 -62.47 -40.49
N ILE A 419 82.03 -62.14 -41.57
CA ILE A 419 83.43 -61.67 -41.57
C ILE A 419 83.67 -60.55 -42.60
N GLY A 420 84.49 -59.55 -42.22
CA GLY A 420 85.19 -58.65 -43.17
C GLY A 420 84.75 -57.17 -43.32
N CYS A 421 84.27 -56.47 -42.28
CA CYS A 421 83.43 -55.28 -42.44
C CYS A 421 83.87 -53.94 -41.77
N ASP A 422 85.09 -53.80 -41.24
CA ASP A 422 85.50 -52.58 -40.51
C ASP A 422 85.82 -51.38 -41.44
N GLY A 423 85.36 -50.17 -41.08
CA GLY A 423 85.61 -48.94 -41.85
C GLY A 423 84.56 -47.83 -41.65
N ASP A 424 84.33 -47.04 -42.70
CA ASP A 424 83.67 -45.72 -42.63
C ASP A 424 82.15 -45.67 -42.92
N ARG A 425 81.51 -46.81 -43.26
CA ARG A 425 80.05 -46.94 -43.56
C ARG A 425 79.49 -46.01 -44.66
N ALA A 426 80.35 -45.28 -45.35
CA ALA A 426 80.02 -44.60 -46.59
C ALA A 426 79.56 -45.59 -47.67
N VAL A 427 78.91 -45.05 -48.70
CA VAL A 427 78.35 -45.77 -49.84
C VAL A 427 79.44 -46.59 -50.57
N GLY A 428 79.49 -47.92 -50.37
CA GLY A 428 80.29 -48.85 -51.21
C GLY A 428 80.98 -50.10 -50.59
N THR A 429 80.90 -50.37 -49.28
CA THR A 429 81.65 -51.46 -48.56
C THR A 429 81.03 -52.87 -48.70
N THR A 430 81.76 -53.99 -48.47
CA THR A 430 81.36 -55.42 -48.77
C THR A 430 81.70 -56.49 -47.68
N CYS A 431 80.92 -57.60 -47.48
CA CYS A 431 81.03 -58.60 -46.36
C CYS A 431 80.68 -60.12 -46.70
N THR A 432 80.83 -61.13 -45.78
CA THR A 432 80.61 -62.62 -46.03
C THR A 432 80.09 -63.54 -44.85
N TYR A 433 79.32 -64.65 -45.06
CA TYR A 433 78.53 -65.44 -44.02
C TYR A 433 78.68 -67.02 -43.86
N ARG A 434 78.26 -67.66 -42.71
CA ARG A 434 78.17 -69.16 -42.38
C ARG A 434 77.12 -69.59 -41.27
N CYS A 435 76.95 -70.90 -40.89
CA CYS A 435 75.90 -71.49 -39.97
C CYS A 435 76.33 -72.61 -38.94
N ASN A 436 75.46 -72.96 -37.96
CA ASN A 436 75.64 -73.88 -36.79
C ASN A 436 74.87 -75.26 -36.78
N PRO A 437 75.17 -76.23 -35.88
CA PRO A 437 74.49 -77.54 -35.77
C PRO A 437 73.06 -77.51 -35.21
N GLY A 438 72.20 -78.41 -35.70
CA GLY A 438 70.74 -78.38 -35.46
C GLY A 438 69.99 -77.49 -36.45
N TYR A 439 70.73 -76.80 -37.32
CA TYR A 439 70.24 -75.87 -38.35
C TYR A 439 70.86 -76.21 -39.72
N ARG A 440 70.26 -75.73 -40.82
CA ARG A 440 70.73 -75.93 -42.21
C ARG A 440 70.90 -74.60 -42.96
N LEU A 441 71.98 -74.45 -43.73
CA LEU A 441 72.25 -73.24 -44.51
C LEU A 441 71.37 -73.15 -45.77
N VAL A 442 70.90 -71.94 -46.08
CA VAL A 442 70.16 -71.55 -47.30
C VAL A 442 70.66 -70.16 -47.75
N GLY A 443 70.74 -69.87 -49.06
CA GLY A 443 71.01 -68.52 -49.61
C GLY A 443 72.44 -68.26 -50.13
N GLU A 444 72.70 -67.02 -50.58
CA GLU A 444 74.01 -66.55 -51.09
C GLU A 444 74.79 -65.77 -50.01
N SER A 445 76.12 -65.83 -50.03
CA SER A 445 76.93 -65.58 -48.85
C SER A 445 77.60 -64.20 -48.73
N THR A 446 77.33 -63.18 -49.57
CA THR A 446 78.10 -61.90 -49.62
C THR A 446 77.32 -60.62 -49.98
N THR A 447 77.45 -59.51 -49.23
CA THR A 447 76.63 -58.24 -49.31
C THR A 447 77.45 -56.93 -49.47
N VAL A 448 76.85 -55.79 -49.88
CA VAL A 448 77.46 -54.47 -50.23
C VAL A 448 76.64 -53.23 -49.76
N CYS A 449 77.21 -52.03 -49.55
CA CYS A 449 76.49 -50.79 -49.12
C CYS A 449 76.10 -49.79 -50.25
N THR A 450 74.99 -49.03 -50.11
CA THR A 450 74.34 -48.22 -51.19
C THR A 450 73.94 -46.77 -50.83
N ALA A 451 73.66 -45.96 -51.86
CA ALA A 451 73.38 -44.51 -51.77
C ALA A 451 72.08 -44.12 -51.04
N TYR A 452 71.14 -45.06 -50.86
CA TYR A 452 69.88 -44.84 -50.12
C TYR A 452 70.03 -45.14 -48.61
N LYS A 453 71.26 -45.18 -48.09
CA LYS A 453 71.63 -45.48 -46.69
C LYS A 453 71.38 -46.95 -46.27
N THR A 454 71.48 -47.90 -47.20
CA THR A 454 71.12 -49.32 -46.99
C THR A 454 72.09 -50.30 -47.65
N TRP A 455 72.07 -51.57 -47.22
CA TRP A 455 72.93 -52.65 -47.74
C TRP A 455 72.18 -53.59 -48.72
N THR A 456 72.91 -54.36 -49.54
CA THR A 456 72.36 -55.23 -50.58
C THR A 456 71.92 -56.60 -50.04
N GLU A 457 70.87 -57.14 -50.65
CA GLU A 457 70.16 -58.33 -50.20
C GLU A 457 70.75 -59.62 -50.79
N THR A 458 70.91 -60.66 -49.96
CA THR A 458 71.63 -61.92 -50.31
C THR A 458 70.89 -63.21 -49.92
N GLY A 459 69.84 -63.08 -49.10
CA GLY A 459 68.96 -64.19 -48.72
C GLY A 459 69.56 -65.30 -47.86
N VAL A 460 70.71 -65.08 -47.19
CA VAL A 460 71.34 -66.13 -46.36
C VAL A 460 70.61 -66.37 -45.04
N ALA A 461 70.41 -67.65 -44.66
CA ALA A 461 69.75 -68.08 -43.43
C ALA A 461 70.21 -69.46 -42.93
N CYS A 462 69.96 -69.75 -41.65
CA CYS A 462 70.31 -71.00 -40.96
C CYS A 462 69.07 -71.61 -40.26
N ASN A 463 68.43 -72.64 -40.83
CA ASN A 463 67.06 -73.02 -40.48
C ASN A 463 66.96 -74.35 -39.67
N PRO A 464 66.14 -74.44 -38.60
CA PRO A 464 66.00 -75.61 -37.70
C PRO A 464 65.04 -76.73 -38.18
N VAL A 465 64.73 -77.70 -37.30
CA VAL A 465 63.92 -78.92 -37.52
C VAL A 465 62.59 -78.89 -36.74
N GLU A 466 61.52 -79.49 -37.28
CA GLU A 466 60.12 -79.05 -37.05
C GLU A 466 59.14 -80.09 -36.42
N CYS A 467 58.10 -79.58 -35.73
CA CYS A 467 56.99 -80.25 -35.02
C CYS A 467 55.61 -79.66 -35.42
N PRO A 468 54.50 -80.43 -35.37
CA PRO A 468 53.14 -79.96 -35.67
C PRO A 468 52.53 -79.11 -34.55
N PRO A 469 51.47 -78.31 -34.80
CA PRO A 469 50.83 -77.50 -33.76
C PRO A 469 50.11 -78.33 -32.67
N PRO A 470 50.28 -78.01 -31.37
CA PRO A 470 49.56 -78.68 -30.29
C PRO A 470 48.10 -78.17 -30.17
N PRO A 471 47.20 -78.92 -29.49
CA PRO A 471 45.79 -78.56 -29.33
C PRO A 471 45.56 -77.28 -28.52
N SER A 472 44.40 -76.63 -28.71
CA SER A 472 44.03 -75.40 -28.00
C SER A 472 42.57 -75.45 -27.51
N PRO A 473 42.33 -75.59 -26.20
CA PRO A 473 41.01 -75.38 -25.59
C PRO A 473 40.62 -73.90 -25.57
N ALA A 474 39.35 -73.61 -25.35
CA ALA A 474 38.88 -72.26 -25.02
C ALA A 474 39.45 -71.79 -23.68
N TYR A 475 39.60 -70.47 -23.52
CA TYR A 475 40.09 -69.76 -22.31
C TYR A 475 41.50 -70.16 -21.82
N ALA A 476 42.23 -70.95 -22.61
CA ALA A 476 43.62 -71.32 -22.37
C ALA A 476 44.60 -70.34 -23.03
N ALA A 477 45.56 -69.85 -22.24
CA ALA A 477 46.71 -69.07 -22.72
C ALA A 477 47.96 -69.96 -22.80
N ARG A 478 48.77 -69.80 -23.85
CA ARG A 478 50.08 -70.46 -23.94
C ARG A 478 51.11 -69.52 -23.34
N LEU A 479 51.68 -69.87 -22.17
CA LEU A 479 52.73 -69.09 -21.52
C LEU A 479 54.05 -69.89 -21.53
N GLY A 480 54.81 -69.67 -22.59
CA GLY A 480 55.94 -70.47 -23.05
C GLY A 480 56.14 -70.12 -24.52
N ASP A 481 57.40 -70.00 -24.96
CA ASP A 481 57.74 -68.90 -25.85
C ASP A 481 57.45 -69.11 -27.36
N PHE A 482 57.16 -67.99 -28.01
CA PHE A 482 57.26 -67.67 -29.44
C PHE A 482 56.48 -68.42 -30.56
N ARG A 483 55.73 -67.58 -31.29
CA ARG A 483 55.55 -67.54 -32.77
C ARG A 483 54.60 -68.58 -33.40
N LEU A 484 53.31 -68.21 -33.48
CA LEU A 484 52.30 -68.85 -34.37
C LEU A 484 52.60 -68.73 -35.89
N SER A 485 53.69 -68.05 -36.26
CA SER A 485 54.14 -67.84 -37.65
C SER A 485 55.38 -68.65 -38.05
N ARG A 486 55.87 -69.54 -37.17
CA ARG A 486 56.86 -70.57 -37.51
C ARG A 486 56.35 -71.97 -37.14
N PRO A 487 56.79 -73.04 -37.82
CA PRO A 487 56.66 -74.38 -37.28
C PRO A 487 57.41 -74.51 -35.95
N TYR A 488 56.89 -75.33 -35.03
CA TYR A 488 57.49 -75.58 -33.72
C TYR A 488 58.79 -76.36 -33.87
N LEU A 489 59.78 -76.13 -33.02
CA LEU A 489 61.15 -76.58 -33.28
C LEU A 489 61.68 -77.55 -32.21
N TYR A 490 62.67 -78.36 -32.58
CA TYR A 490 63.32 -79.29 -31.65
C TYR A 490 63.75 -78.59 -30.34
N LYS A 491 63.25 -79.10 -29.21
CA LYS A 491 63.36 -78.57 -27.83
C LYS A 491 62.45 -77.39 -27.46
N ASP A 492 61.55 -76.93 -28.33
CA ASP A 492 60.48 -76.02 -27.93
C ASP A 492 59.58 -76.73 -26.89
N TRP A 493 59.26 -76.04 -25.80
CA TRP A 493 58.36 -76.53 -24.75
C TRP A 493 57.27 -75.50 -24.45
N ILE A 494 56.10 -75.99 -24.08
CA ILE A 494 54.91 -75.18 -23.83
C ILE A 494 54.33 -75.56 -22.48
N LYS A 495 54.15 -74.56 -21.63
CA LYS A 495 53.36 -74.67 -20.41
C LYS A 495 51.93 -74.17 -20.72
N PRO A 496 50.91 -75.04 -20.73
CA PRO A 496 49.53 -74.59 -20.75
C PRO A 496 49.24 -73.78 -19.49
N GLN A 497 48.58 -72.65 -19.67
CA GLN A 497 48.08 -71.79 -18.62
C GLN A 497 46.63 -71.42 -18.97
N CYS A 498 45.84 -70.99 -18.01
CA CYS A 498 44.53 -70.41 -18.29
C CYS A 498 44.63 -68.88 -18.20
N LEU A 499 43.75 -68.17 -18.89
CA LEU A 499 43.63 -66.72 -18.73
C LEU A 499 43.31 -66.37 -17.26
N SER A 500 43.59 -65.13 -16.84
CA SER A 500 43.14 -64.64 -15.54
C SER A 500 41.64 -64.85 -15.38
N GLY A 501 41.22 -65.29 -14.18
CA GLY A 501 39.87 -65.76 -13.89
C GLY A 501 39.68 -67.28 -13.99
N PHE A 502 40.52 -67.99 -14.76
CA PHE A 502 40.32 -69.41 -15.06
C PHE A 502 41.34 -70.35 -14.40
N GLU A 503 40.90 -71.56 -14.03
CA GLU A 503 41.72 -72.64 -13.45
C GLU A 503 42.02 -73.77 -14.45
N LEU A 504 43.27 -74.27 -14.44
CA LEU A 504 43.76 -75.32 -15.34
C LEU A 504 43.46 -76.74 -14.82
N ARG A 505 42.96 -77.59 -15.73
CA ARG A 505 42.71 -79.01 -15.51
C ARG A 505 43.43 -79.87 -16.56
N GLY A 506 44.67 -80.25 -16.28
CA GLY A 506 45.52 -81.07 -17.17
C GLY A 506 46.99 -81.11 -16.73
N PRO A 507 47.89 -81.73 -17.52
CA PRO A 507 49.32 -81.76 -17.23
C PRO A 507 49.98 -80.38 -17.42
N PRO A 508 51.00 -80.02 -16.61
CA PRO A 508 51.47 -78.63 -16.52
C PRO A 508 52.50 -78.19 -17.58
N VAL A 509 53.11 -79.11 -18.35
CA VAL A 509 54.10 -78.82 -19.42
C VAL A 509 54.06 -79.91 -20.49
N ILE A 510 54.33 -79.56 -21.76
CA ILE A 510 54.61 -80.47 -22.88
C ILE A 510 55.82 -79.99 -23.71
N MET A 511 56.56 -80.90 -24.38
CA MET A 511 57.78 -80.58 -25.14
C MET A 511 57.85 -81.26 -26.52
N CYS A 512 58.43 -80.57 -27.51
CA CYS A 512 58.71 -81.05 -28.87
C CYS A 512 60.07 -81.76 -28.95
N GLU A 513 60.03 -83.06 -29.26
CA GLU A 513 61.21 -83.93 -29.31
C GLU A 513 61.92 -83.95 -30.67
N ALA A 514 63.13 -84.52 -30.70
CA ALA A 514 63.98 -84.64 -31.90
C ALA A 514 63.35 -85.44 -33.07
N ASN A 515 62.18 -86.05 -32.84
CA ASN A 515 61.42 -86.87 -33.77
C ASN A 515 60.13 -86.20 -34.31
N GLY A 516 59.80 -84.97 -33.87
CA GLY A 516 58.64 -84.23 -34.36
C GLY A 516 57.32 -84.44 -33.60
N GLN A 517 57.33 -84.86 -32.31
CA GLN A 517 56.11 -85.09 -31.51
C GLN A 517 56.12 -84.39 -30.14
N TRP A 518 54.92 -84.19 -29.56
CA TRP A 518 54.68 -83.58 -28.25
C TRP A 518 54.41 -84.62 -27.16
N ALA A 519 55.09 -84.51 -26.02
CA ALA A 519 54.83 -85.33 -24.82
C ALA A 519 54.96 -84.52 -23.51
N GLY A 520 54.28 -84.96 -22.44
CA GLY A 520 54.49 -84.47 -21.07
C GLY A 520 55.62 -85.20 -20.32
N PRO A 521 56.03 -84.73 -19.11
CA PRO A 521 57.25 -85.19 -18.42
C PRO A 521 57.38 -86.71 -18.19
N ASP A 522 56.27 -87.40 -17.95
CA ASP A 522 56.23 -88.87 -17.78
C ASP A 522 55.52 -89.58 -18.94
N ASN A 523 55.65 -89.05 -20.17
CA ASN A 523 55.02 -89.57 -21.38
C ASN A 523 53.47 -89.59 -21.34
N GLN A 524 52.89 -88.64 -20.59
CA GLN A 524 51.44 -88.50 -20.37
C GLN A 524 50.73 -87.80 -21.54
N SER A 525 49.43 -88.09 -21.74
CA SER A 525 48.59 -87.53 -22.82
C SER A 525 48.45 -86.00 -22.76
N ALA A 526 48.68 -85.33 -23.89
CA ALA A 526 48.72 -83.86 -24.01
C ALA A 526 47.33 -83.15 -24.06
N LEU A 527 46.37 -83.58 -23.24
CA LEU A 527 45.02 -82.99 -23.16
C LEU A 527 44.82 -82.22 -21.85
N PHE A 528 44.25 -81.01 -21.94
CA PHE A 528 43.97 -80.11 -20.81
C PHE A 528 42.73 -79.26 -21.11
N SER A 529 42.14 -78.62 -20.09
CA SER A 529 41.08 -77.61 -20.24
C SER A 529 41.14 -76.52 -19.16
N CYS A 530 40.38 -75.44 -19.35
CA CYS A 530 40.25 -74.33 -18.42
C CYS A 530 38.79 -74.19 -17.95
N VAL A 531 38.57 -73.80 -16.69
CA VAL A 531 37.23 -73.56 -16.10
C VAL A 531 37.20 -72.22 -15.37
N ASP A 532 36.08 -71.51 -15.43
CA ASP A 532 35.96 -70.15 -14.85
C ASP A 532 35.82 -70.17 -13.32
N LYS A 533 36.25 -69.08 -12.68
CA LYS A 533 36.18 -68.82 -11.23
C LYS A 533 36.06 -67.34 -10.86
N GLU A 534 36.27 -66.39 -11.78
CA GLU A 534 35.99 -64.97 -11.49
C GLU A 534 34.50 -64.67 -11.66
N LYS A 535 34.03 -63.59 -11.02
CA LYS A 535 32.63 -63.17 -11.06
C LYS A 535 32.47 -62.00 -12.04
N PRO A 536 31.32 -61.87 -12.72
CA PRO A 536 31.07 -60.78 -13.64
C PRO A 536 31.17 -59.43 -12.92
N GLN A 537 31.93 -58.50 -13.51
CA GLN A 537 32.05 -57.14 -13.01
C GLN A 537 30.83 -56.33 -13.47
N ILE A 538 29.97 -55.96 -12.53
CA ILE A 538 28.79 -55.14 -12.76
C ILE A 538 28.97 -53.73 -12.19
N GLN A 539 28.81 -52.71 -13.03
CA GLN A 539 28.85 -51.30 -12.64
C GLN A 539 27.45 -50.68 -12.73
N CYS A 540 26.87 -50.43 -11.55
CA CYS A 540 25.57 -49.77 -11.40
C CYS A 540 25.63 -48.26 -11.74
N PRO A 541 24.47 -47.63 -12.02
CA PRO A 541 24.28 -46.20 -11.85
C PRO A 541 24.69 -45.72 -10.45
N GLN A 542 24.95 -44.42 -10.30
CA GLN A 542 25.14 -43.79 -8.99
C GLN A 542 23.80 -43.56 -8.28
N ASP A 543 23.85 -43.41 -6.96
CA ASP A 543 22.68 -43.02 -6.15
C ASP A 543 22.17 -41.63 -6.59
N GLU A 544 20.88 -41.52 -6.86
CA GLU A 544 20.25 -40.30 -7.37
C GLU A 544 19.31 -39.69 -6.34
N VAL A 545 19.46 -38.37 -6.12
CA VAL A 545 18.61 -37.58 -5.23
C VAL A 545 17.93 -36.49 -6.04
N ARG A 546 16.61 -36.41 -5.99
CA ARG A 546 15.81 -35.34 -6.62
C ARG A 546 14.70 -34.89 -5.68
N LEU A 547 14.22 -33.67 -5.90
CA LEU A 547 12.94 -33.22 -5.35
C LEU A 547 11.80 -33.88 -6.14
N ALA A 548 10.62 -33.99 -5.52
CA ALA A 548 9.39 -34.33 -6.22
C ALA A 548 9.11 -33.32 -7.36
N GLU A 549 8.40 -33.75 -8.41
CA GLU A 549 7.88 -32.82 -9.41
C GLU A 549 6.80 -31.92 -8.77
N ALA A 550 6.79 -30.62 -9.09
CA ALA A 550 5.90 -29.67 -8.43
C ALA A 550 4.41 -30.09 -8.45
N ARG A 551 3.78 -30.10 -7.27
CA ARG A 551 2.42 -30.62 -6.99
C ARG A 551 2.22 -32.10 -7.34
N ARG A 552 3.26 -32.94 -7.28
CA ARG A 552 3.18 -34.39 -7.56
C ARG A 552 3.86 -35.19 -6.47
N SER A 553 3.33 -36.39 -6.23
CA SER A 553 3.85 -37.33 -5.23
C SER A 553 5.10 -38.11 -5.67
N TYR A 554 5.74 -37.72 -6.77
CA TYR A 554 6.79 -38.49 -7.45
C TYR A 554 7.76 -37.61 -8.25
N ALA A 555 8.93 -38.19 -8.56
CA ALA A 555 9.85 -37.67 -9.57
C ALA A 555 10.07 -38.70 -10.70
N THR A 556 10.03 -38.25 -11.96
CA THR A 556 10.37 -39.07 -13.14
C THR A 556 11.89 -39.07 -13.34
N ILE A 557 12.53 -40.23 -13.18
CA ILE A 557 13.99 -40.37 -13.26
C ILE A 557 14.35 -41.40 -14.34
N ALA A 558 15.28 -41.01 -15.21
CA ALA A 558 15.91 -41.86 -16.22
C ALA A 558 17.32 -42.28 -15.73
N TRP A 559 17.70 -43.53 -15.96
CA TRP A 559 19.03 -44.06 -15.64
C TRP A 559 19.51 -45.00 -16.74
N LYS A 560 20.84 -45.07 -16.93
CA LYS A 560 21.47 -46.02 -17.86
C LYS A 560 21.33 -47.45 -17.30
N GLN A 561 21.15 -48.44 -18.16
CA GLN A 561 21.30 -49.85 -17.72
C GLN A 561 22.74 -50.09 -17.23
N PRO A 562 22.96 -50.96 -16.22
CA PRO A 562 24.29 -51.22 -15.69
C PRO A 562 25.20 -51.81 -16.76
N GLU A 563 26.49 -51.45 -16.73
CA GLU A 563 27.48 -52.09 -17.59
C GLU A 563 27.99 -53.36 -16.91
N VAL A 564 27.93 -54.48 -17.62
CA VAL A 564 28.45 -55.77 -17.17
C VAL A 564 29.57 -56.22 -18.09
N LYS A 565 30.69 -56.64 -17.52
CA LYS A 565 31.89 -57.13 -18.21
C LYS A 565 32.38 -58.38 -17.49
N ASP A 566 32.83 -59.37 -18.25
CA ASP A 566 33.17 -60.70 -17.72
C ASP A 566 34.41 -61.26 -18.44
N ASN A 567 35.21 -62.06 -17.74
CA ASN A 567 36.45 -62.63 -18.26
C ASN A 567 36.24 -63.78 -19.26
N SER A 568 35.04 -64.37 -19.34
CA SER A 568 34.66 -65.31 -20.41
C SER A 568 34.34 -64.62 -21.75
N GLY A 569 34.01 -63.33 -21.74
CA GLY A 569 33.62 -62.60 -22.95
C GLY A 569 32.21 -62.91 -23.48
N GLU A 570 31.52 -63.91 -22.93
CA GLU A 570 30.08 -64.08 -23.08
C GLU A 570 29.35 -63.01 -22.25
N VAL A 571 28.16 -62.58 -22.69
CA VAL A 571 27.40 -61.52 -22.00
C VAL A 571 26.60 -62.13 -20.83
N PRO A 572 26.88 -61.77 -19.56
CA PRO A 572 26.19 -62.37 -18.41
C PRO A 572 24.70 -62.00 -18.37
N PHE A 573 23.88 -62.91 -17.84
CA PHE A 573 22.45 -62.70 -17.67
C PHE A 573 22.16 -61.71 -16.54
N ILE A 574 21.38 -60.66 -16.83
CA ILE A 574 21.07 -59.59 -15.86
C ILE A 574 19.61 -59.71 -15.39
N GLN A 575 19.41 -59.94 -14.09
CA GLN A 575 18.11 -59.81 -13.43
C GLN A 575 18.03 -58.51 -12.62
N LYS A 576 16.86 -57.86 -12.59
CA LYS A 576 16.64 -56.56 -11.92
C LYS A 576 15.51 -56.68 -10.90
N MET A 577 15.75 -56.30 -9.65
CA MET A 577 14.76 -56.31 -8.57
C MET A 577 14.46 -54.88 -8.10
N PRO A 578 13.19 -54.44 -8.04
CA PRO A 578 11.97 -55.11 -8.54
C PRO A 578 11.89 -55.13 -10.07
N GLU A 579 11.41 -56.23 -10.66
CA GLU A 579 11.34 -56.40 -12.12
C GLU A 579 10.39 -55.39 -12.80
N THR A 580 9.39 -54.89 -12.07
CA THR A 580 8.37 -53.94 -12.54
C THR A 580 8.89 -52.53 -12.85
N ILE A 581 10.04 -52.13 -12.29
CA ILE A 581 10.55 -50.75 -12.38
C ILE A 581 11.41 -50.58 -13.64
N THR A 582 10.87 -49.96 -14.70
CA THR A 582 11.55 -49.75 -16.00
C THR A 582 11.92 -48.28 -16.22
N SER A 583 13.11 -48.01 -16.75
CA SER A 583 13.56 -46.63 -16.98
C SER A 583 12.98 -46.04 -18.29
N PRO A 584 12.53 -44.77 -18.31
CA PRO A 584 12.37 -43.86 -17.17
C PRO A 584 11.16 -44.22 -16.29
N TRP A 585 11.34 -44.13 -14.97
CA TRP A 585 10.30 -44.50 -13.98
C TRP A 585 9.87 -43.32 -13.12
N ARG A 586 8.66 -43.40 -12.57
CA ARG A 586 8.12 -42.45 -11.58
C ARG A 586 8.31 -42.99 -10.17
N PHE A 587 9.30 -42.49 -9.47
CA PHE A 587 9.56 -42.88 -8.09
C PHE A 587 8.72 -42.03 -7.14
N PRO A 588 7.92 -42.63 -6.25
CA PRO A 588 7.21 -41.88 -5.22
C PRO A 588 8.20 -41.26 -4.22
N ILE A 589 7.74 -40.23 -3.49
CA ILE A 589 8.47 -39.63 -2.35
C ILE A 589 8.97 -40.73 -1.39
N GLY A 590 10.21 -40.57 -0.93
CA GLY A 590 10.91 -41.55 -0.10
C GLY A 590 12.07 -42.25 -0.81
N ARG A 591 12.50 -43.40 -0.26
CA ARG A 591 13.70 -44.13 -0.68
C ARG A 591 13.35 -45.44 -1.39
N THR A 592 13.61 -45.51 -2.70
CA THR A 592 13.54 -46.74 -3.49
C THR A 592 14.95 -47.30 -3.72
N VAL A 593 15.14 -48.61 -3.58
CA VAL A 593 16.41 -49.28 -3.88
C VAL A 593 16.19 -50.24 -5.05
N ILE A 594 16.97 -50.06 -6.13
CA ILE A 594 16.97 -50.99 -7.27
C ILE A 594 18.25 -51.82 -7.18
N ARG A 595 18.12 -53.14 -7.39
CA ARG A 595 19.23 -54.08 -7.43
C ARG A 595 19.31 -54.76 -8.78
N PHE A 596 20.52 -54.99 -9.26
CA PHE A 596 20.82 -55.78 -10.43
C PHE A 596 21.75 -56.92 -10.03
N MET A 597 21.41 -58.13 -10.48
CA MET A 597 22.24 -59.31 -10.34
C MET A 597 22.69 -59.76 -11.73
N ALA A 598 23.99 -59.78 -11.98
CA ALA A 598 24.58 -60.37 -13.16
C ALA A 598 25.07 -61.79 -12.84
N THR A 599 24.76 -62.75 -13.70
CA THR A 599 25.16 -64.16 -13.57
C THR A 599 25.83 -64.64 -14.86
N ASP A 600 27.05 -65.15 -14.76
CA ASP A 600 27.84 -65.64 -15.89
C ASP A 600 27.41 -67.04 -16.38
N ALA A 601 28.08 -67.53 -17.43
CA ALA A 601 27.84 -68.85 -18.03
C ALA A 601 28.36 -70.03 -17.17
N ALA A 602 29.21 -69.79 -16.17
CA ALA A 602 29.64 -70.78 -15.18
C ALA A 602 28.69 -70.86 -13.96
N GLY A 603 27.75 -69.91 -13.83
CA GLY A 603 26.76 -69.82 -12.76
C GLY A 603 27.20 -69.03 -11.54
N LEU A 604 28.28 -68.23 -11.63
CA LEU A 604 28.68 -67.33 -10.55
C LEU A 604 27.96 -65.98 -10.76
N SER A 605 27.67 -65.28 -9.66
CA SER A 605 26.88 -64.05 -9.72
C SER A 605 27.42 -62.91 -8.86
N ALA A 606 27.23 -61.69 -9.34
CA ALA A 606 27.54 -60.44 -8.67
C ALA A 606 26.29 -59.55 -8.59
N GLU A 607 26.10 -58.88 -7.45
CA GLU A 607 25.00 -57.94 -7.23
C GLU A 607 25.56 -56.53 -7.06
N CYS A 608 24.93 -55.54 -7.71
CA CYS A 608 25.03 -54.15 -7.32
C CYS A 608 23.63 -53.55 -7.17
N GLY A 609 23.52 -52.41 -6.50
CA GLY A 609 22.29 -51.66 -6.46
C GLY A 609 22.56 -50.17 -6.31
N PHE A 610 21.56 -49.37 -6.66
CA PHE A 610 21.58 -47.92 -6.47
C PHE A 610 20.29 -47.46 -5.78
N THR A 611 20.42 -46.39 -5.00
CA THR A 611 19.31 -45.72 -4.33
C THR A 611 18.74 -44.63 -5.24
N VAL A 612 17.43 -44.58 -5.37
CA VAL A 612 16.71 -43.37 -5.77
C VAL A 612 16.02 -42.79 -4.53
N THR A 613 16.35 -41.55 -4.19
CA THR A 613 15.71 -40.82 -3.08
C THR A 613 14.97 -39.62 -3.64
N VAL A 614 13.64 -39.64 -3.54
CA VAL A 614 12.79 -38.50 -3.86
C VAL A 614 12.47 -37.78 -2.56
N LEU A 615 13.00 -36.57 -2.41
CA LEU A 615 12.75 -35.70 -1.27
C LEU A 615 11.53 -34.81 -1.53
N ASP A 616 10.86 -34.41 -0.46
CA ASP A 616 9.81 -33.41 -0.51
C ASP A 616 10.28 -32.13 0.19
N GLU A 617 10.21 -31.02 -0.54
CA GLU A 617 10.49 -29.66 -0.06
C GLU A 617 9.31 -28.71 -0.36
N GLU A 618 8.23 -29.22 -0.98
CA GLU A 618 6.96 -28.50 -0.97
C GLU A 618 6.37 -28.52 0.46
N LYS A 619 5.53 -27.54 0.77
CA LYS A 619 4.84 -27.45 2.06
C LYS A 619 3.37 -27.80 1.90
N PRO A 620 2.68 -28.25 2.98
CA PRO A 620 1.24 -28.40 2.99
C PRO A 620 0.51 -27.16 2.47
N LEU A 621 -0.22 -27.33 1.38
CA LEU A 621 -1.10 -26.31 0.80
C LEU A 621 -2.34 -26.17 1.67
N VAL A 622 -2.54 -24.97 2.22
CA VAL A 622 -3.76 -24.63 2.95
C VAL A 622 -4.88 -24.40 1.94
N THR A 623 -5.78 -25.37 1.77
CA THR A 623 -6.90 -25.29 0.80
C THR A 623 -8.15 -24.63 1.37
N SER A 624 -8.26 -24.60 2.70
CA SER A 624 -9.24 -23.77 3.42
C SER A 624 -8.64 -23.27 4.73
N CYS A 625 -8.78 -21.98 5.01
CA CYS A 625 -8.41 -21.33 6.28
C CYS A 625 -9.53 -20.36 6.65
N PRO A 626 -10.06 -20.39 7.89
CA PRO A 626 -10.96 -19.36 8.37
C PRO A 626 -10.32 -17.97 8.27
N GLN A 627 -11.14 -16.96 8.02
CA GLN A 627 -10.77 -15.56 8.24
C GLN A 627 -10.92 -15.22 9.73
N ASP A 628 -10.44 -14.03 10.14
CA ASP A 628 -10.61 -13.55 11.51
C ASP A 628 -12.10 -13.48 11.89
N ILE A 629 -12.42 -14.01 13.07
CA ILE A 629 -13.78 -14.24 13.54
C ILE A 629 -14.09 -13.23 14.64
N HIS A 630 -14.89 -12.23 14.29
CA HIS A 630 -15.35 -11.20 15.22
C HIS A 630 -16.60 -11.68 15.95
N VAL A 631 -16.54 -11.72 17.29
CA VAL A 631 -17.65 -12.14 18.15
C VAL A 631 -17.90 -11.10 19.22
N ASN A 632 -19.06 -10.46 19.18
CA ASN A 632 -19.52 -9.55 20.23
C ASN A 632 -20.21 -10.36 21.33
N THR A 633 -19.79 -10.20 22.59
CA THR A 633 -20.41 -10.89 23.73
C THR A 633 -20.65 -9.95 24.91
N THR A 634 -21.69 -10.22 25.70
CA THR A 634 -21.96 -9.64 27.02
C THR A 634 -21.33 -10.44 28.15
N ASP A 635 -21.11 -11.74 27.95
CA ASP A 635 -20.57 -12.67 28.94
C ASP A 635 -19.04 -12.60 29.04
N LEU A 636 -18.52 -12.95 30.23
CA LEU A 636 -17.07 -13.05 30.51
C LEU A 636 -16.33 -14.05 29.61
N LYS A 637 -17.07 -14.98 28.99
CA LYS A 637 -16.61 -15.98 28.03
C LYS A 637 -17.68 -16.22 26.99
N VAL A 638 -17.28 -16.53 25.75
CA VAL A 638 -18.18 -16.97 24.68
C VAL A 638 -17.61 -18.22 24.00
N GLU A 639 -18.47 -19.20 23.70
CA GLU A 639 -18.10 -20.36 22.89
C GLU A 639 -18.02 -19.96 21.42
N VAL A 640 -16.86 -20.16 20.77
CA VAL A 640 -16.66 -19.82 19.36
C VAL A 640 -16.31 -21.08 18.57
N SER A 641 -16.96 -21.24 17.41
CA SER A 641 -16.82 -22.39 16.53
C SER A 641 -16.57 -21.94 15.08
N TRP A 642 -15.81 -22.75 14.34
CA TRP A 642 -15.36 -22.48 12.98
C TRP A 642 -15.21 -23.79 12.21
N GLY A 643 -15.22 -23.72 10.87
CA GLY A 643 -14.81 -24.86 10.05
C GLY A 643 -13.30 -25.08 10.19
N GLU A 644 -12.88 -26.29 10.59
CA GLU A 644 -11.45 -26.57 10.74
C GLU A 644 -10.70 -26.43 9.41
N PRO A 645 -9.51 -25.80 9.39
CA PRO A 645 -8.75 -25.57 8.16
C PRO A 645 -8.27 -26.88 7.53
N LEU A 646 -8.30 -26.91 6.20
CA LEU A 646 -7.89 -28.05 5.39
C LEU A 646 -6.48 -27.83 4.85
N PHE A 647 -5.65 -28.87 4.98
CA PHE A 647 -4.29 -28.93 4.47
C PHE A 647 -4.19 -30.12 3.51
N GLU A 648 -3.80 -29.86 2.27
CA GLU A 648 -3.53 -30.86 1.24
C GLU A 648 -2.06 -30.81 0.86
N ASP A 649 -1.46 -31.95 0.53
CA ASP A 649 -0.01 -32.06 0.35
C ASP A 649 0.33 -33.18 -0.62
N ASN A 650 1.41 -33.04 -1.39
CA ASN A 650 1.83 -33.99 -2.40
C ASN A 650 2.41 -35.29 -1.80
N SER A 651 2.82 -35.31 -0.53
CA SER A 651 3.09 -36.56 0.21
C SER A 651 1.81 -37.34 0.58
N GLY A 652 0.63 -36.69 0.50
CA GLY A 652 -0.68 -37.31 0.69
C GLY A 652 -1.12 -37.52 2.15
N TYR A 653 -0.31 -37.11 3.13
CA TYR A 653 -0.68 -37.15 4.55
C TYR A 653 -0.12 -35.95 5.32
N VAL A 654 -1.02 -35.17 5.94
CA VAL A 654 -0.65 -34.02 6.77
C VAL A 654 -1.10 -34.24 8.21
N PHE A 655 -0.17 -34.16 9.15
CA PHE A 655 -0.45 -34.09 10.58
C PHE A 655 -0.79 -32.65 10.99
N VAL A 656 -2.05 -32.41 11.37
CA VAL A 656 -2.53 -31.08 11.77
C VAL A 656 -2.51 -30.92 13.28
N LYS A 657 -1.69 -29.99 13.78
CA LYS A 657 -1.66 -29.58 15.20
C LYS A 657 -2.41 -28.27 15.39
N GLN A 658 -3.46 -28.31 16.21
CA GLN A 658 -4.28 -27.14 16.55
C GLN A 658 -3.95 -26.58 17.95
N SER A 659 -4.16 -25.27 18.13
CA SER A 659 -3.97 -24.55 19.40
C SER A 659 -5.23 -24.54 20.27
N HIS A 660 -6.39 -24.35 19.64
CA HIS A 660 -7.74 -24.37 20.21
C HIS A 660 -8.64 -25.21 19.29
N ARG A 661 -9.80 -25.66 19.77
CA ARG A 661 -10.79 -26.44 19.01
C ARG A 661 -12.03 -25.60 18.68
N PRO A 662 -12.77 -25.90 17.60
CA PRO A 662 -14.12 -25.35 17.43
C PRO A 662 -14.96 -25.71 18.66
N GLY A 663 -15.71 -24.75 19.20
CA GLY A 663 -16.41 -24.92 20.47
C GLY A 663 -15.52 -24.72 21.70
N SER A 664 -14.47 -23.89 21.60
CA SER A 664 -13.70 -23.44 22.76
C SER A 664 -14.29 -22.15 23.33
N GLU A 665 -14.23 -21.99 24.65
CA GLU A 665 -14.56 -20.73 25.32
C GLU A 665 -13.42 -19.70 25.16
N PHE A 666 -13.75 -18.47 24.77
CA PHE A 666 -12.81 -17.36 24.67
C PHE A 666 -13.27 -16.18 25.55
N THR A 667 -12.33 -15.58 26.28
CA THR A 667 -12.51 -14.33 27.01
C THR A 667 -12.33 -13.13 26.08
N GLN A 668 -12.77 -11.93 26.52
CA GLN A 668 -12.55 -10.67 25.80
C GLN A 668 -11.09 -10.49 25.33
N GLY A 669 -10.91 -10.00 24.10
CA GLY A 669 -9.63 -9.75 23.46
C GLY A 669 -9.43 -10.54 22.15
N SER A 670 -8.29 -10.33 21.50
CA SER A 670 -7.90 -11.07 20.29
C SER A 670 -7.13 -12.34 20.65
N THR A 671 -7.77 -13.51 20.54
CA THR A 671 -7.12 -14.81 20.74
C THR A 671 -6.67 -15.39 19.40
N LYS A 672 -5.36 -15.50 19.21
CA LYS A 672 -4.74 -15.99 17.98
C LYS A 672 -4.88 -17.50 17.86
N ILE A 673 -5.72 -17.97 16.94
CA ILE A 673 -5.88 -19.38 16.61
C ILE A 673 -4.85 -19.77 15.55
N THR A 674 -3.98 -20.70 15.90
CA THR A 674 -3.02 -21.30 14.98
C THR A 674 -3.34 -22.78 14.76
N TYR A 675 -3.42 -23.17 13.50
CA TYR A 675 -3.37 -24.55 13.02
C TYR A 675 -2.08 -24.74 12.23
N THR A 676 -1.28 -25.76 12.56
CA THR A 676 -0.02 -26.09 11.87
C THR A 676 -0.17 -27.43 11.17
N GLY A 677 -0.17 -27.44 9.84
CA GLY A 677 -0.02 -28.65 9.04
C GLY A 677 1.45 -29.03 8.94
N THR A 678 1.76 -30.31 9.14
CA THR A 678 3.10 -30.90 8.98
C THR A 678 2.98 -32.09 8.03
N ASP A 679 3.75 -32.11 6.94
CA ASP A 679 3.76 -33.22 5.97
C ASP A 679 4.51 -34.46 6.51
N GLY A 680 4.71 -35.48 5.66
CA GLY A 680 5.55 -36.64 5.97
C GLY A 680 7.06 -36.34 6.10
N SER A 681 7.56 -35.24 5.53
CA SER A 681 8.99 -34.87 5.52
C SER A 681 9.41 -33.94 6.67
N ARG A 682 8.44 -33.32 7.35
CA ARG A 682 8.48 -32.24 8.36
C ARG A 682 8.58 -30.81 7.80
N ASN A 683 8.19 -30.61 6.54
CA ASN A 683 7.79 -29.29 6.05
C ASN A 683 6.53 -28.85 6.81
N THR A 684 6.43 -27.56 7.14
CA THR A 684 5.31 -27.03 7.93
C THR A 684 4.73 -25.77 7.32
N GLU A 685 3.41 -25.67 7.35
CA GLU A 685 2.70 -24.43 7.03
C GLU A 685 1.56 -24.15 8.02
N ARG A 686 1.20 -22.88 8.20
CA ARG A 686 0.29 -22.42 9.24
C ARG A 686 -0.89 -21.63 8.70
N CYS A 687 -2.09 -22.15 8.94
CA CYS A 687 -3.30 -21.33 8.96
C CYS A 687 -3.36 -20.59 10.30
N VAL A 688 -3.44 -19.26 10.26
CA VAL A 688 -3.54 -18.39 11.44
C VAL A 688 -4.67 -17.42 11.20
N PHE A 689 -5.61 -17.37 12.15
CA PHE A 689 -6.69 -16.39 12.20
C PHE A 689 -6.94 -16.02 13.67
N ASN A 690 -7.51 -14.85 13.92
CA ASN A 690 -7.82 -14.39 15.26
C ASN A 690 -9.31 -14.60 15.58
N VAL A 691 -9.62 -15.13 16.76
CA VAL A 691 -10.96 -15.01 17.35
C VAL A 691 -10.95 -13.73 18.18
N ILE A 692 -11.62 -12.70 17.68
CA ILE A 692 -11.64 -11.35 18.25
C ILE A 692 -12.94 -11.22 19.05
N VAL A 693 -12.83 -11.46 20.35
CA VAL A 693 -13.96 -11.32 21.29
C VAL A 693 -14.04 -9.87 21.72
N SER A 694 -14.92 -9.12 21.07
CA SER A 694 -15.13 -7.70 21.32
C SER A 694 -16.14 -7.53 22.47
N LYS A 695 -15.90 -6.55 23.35
CA LYS A 695 -16.98 -6.00 24.18
C LYS A 695 -17.94 -5.28 23.22
N SER A 696 -19.25 -5.55 23.32
CA SER A 696 -20.26 -4.56 22.94
C SER A 696 -19.95 -3.21 23.56
N GLU A 697 -19.47 -2.24 22.79
CA GLU A 697 -19.48 -0.85 23.20
C GLU A 697 -20.88 -0.26 22.92
N CYS A 698 -21.24 0.77 23.68
CA CYS A 698 -22.53 1.44 23.56
C CYS A 698 -22.59 2.22 22.22
N PRO A 699 -23.78 2.39 21.61
CA PRO A 699 -23.90 3.23 20.42
C PRO A 699 -23.41 4.65 20.71
N TYR A 700 -22.26 5.03 20.14
CA TYR A 700 -21.66 6.34 20.38
C TYR A 700 -22.56 7.43 19.78
N HIS A 701 -22.93 8.38 20.63
CA HIS A 701 -23.61 9.61 20.25
C HIS A 701 -22.68 10.80 20.56
N PRO A 702 -22.62 11.82 19.68
CA PRO A 702 -21.84 13.02 19.95
C PRO A 702 -22.46 13.85 21.07
N PRO A 703 -21.71 14.76 21.73
CA PRO A 703 -22.28 15.76 22.62
C PRO A 703 -23.39 16.58 21.92
N PRO A 704 -24.33 17.18 22.68
CA PRO A 704 -25.34 18.07 22.13
C PRO A 704 -24.71 19.19 21.29
N GLU A 705 -25.30 19.53 20.14
CA GLU A 705 -24.88 20.74 19.43
C GLU A 705 -25.13 21.97 20.31
N ASN A 706 -24.16 22.89 20.34
CA ASN A 706 -24.06 24.00 21.30
C ASN A 706 -24.05 23.59 22.79
N GLY A 707 -23.75 22.33 23.12
CA GLY A 707 -23.62 21.84 24.48
C GLY A 707 -22.29 21.15 24.78
N ALA A 708 -22.31 20.35 25.84
CA ALA A 708 -21.24 19.50 26.35
C ALA A 708 -21.84 18.19 26.89
N LEU A 709 -21.00 17.19 27.11
CA LEU A 709 -21.40 15.87 27.58
C LEU A 709 -20.39 15.38 28.62
N SER A 710 -20.84 15.10 29.84
CA SER A 710 -20.04 14.44 30.86
C SER A 710 -20.43 12.97 30.92
N CYS A 711 -19.49 12.06 30.67
CA CYS A 711 -19.70 10.63 30.81
C CYS A 711 -18.70 10.05 31.81
N ASP A 712 -19.14 9.08 32.62
CA ASP A 712 -18.27 8.27 33.48
C ASP A 712 -18.60 6.79 33.32
N SER A 713 -17.62 5.93 33.60
CA SER A 713 -17.64 4.51 33.28
C SER A 713 -17.61 3.66 34.54
N TRP A 714 -18.54 2.72 34.67
CA TRP A 714 -18.62 1.84 35.83
C TRP A 714 -18.50 0.36 35.45
N LEU A 715 -18.49 -0.52 36.46
CA LEU A 715 -18.06 -1.93 36.33
C LEU A 715 -18.86 -2.78 35.32
N HIS A 716 -20.02 -2.30 34.84
CA HIS A 716 -20.92 -3.03 33.92
C HIS A 716 -21.51 -2.19 32.77
N GLY A 717 -21.04 -0.96 32.54
CA GLY A 717 -21.70 0.00 31.64
C GLY A 717 -21.13 1.42 31.75
N GLU A 718 -21.80 2.37 31.12
CA GLU A 718 -21.43 3.78 31.08
C GLU A 718 -22.66 4.64 31.39
N PHE A 719 -22.49 5.77 32.05
CA PHE A 719 -23.56 6.77 32.17
C PHE A 719 -23.08 8.14 31.69
N CYS A 720 -23.99 8.89 31.08
CA CYS A 720 -23.73 10.21 30.52
C CYS A 720 -24.79 11.21 30.98
N GLN A 721 -24.38 12.47 31.10
CA GLN A 721 -25.23 13.61 31.39
C GLN A 721 -24.90 14.74 30.40
N PRO A 722 -25.87 15.19 29.58
CA PRO A 722 -25.69 16.30 28.66
C PRO A 722 -25.87 17.64 29.39
N PHE A 723 -25.21 18.69 28.89
CA PHE A 723 -25.35 20.08 29.35
C PHE A 723 -25.37 21.03 28.16
N CYS A 724 -26.01 22.19 28.28
CA CYS A 724 -25.91 23.26 27.28
C CYS A 724 -24.87 24.31 27.69
N ASN A 725 -24.27 24.99 26.70
CA ASN A 725 -23.37 26.12 26.96
C ASN A 725 -24.18 27.40 27.26
N GLU A 726 -23.53 28.43 27.83
CA GLU A 726 -24.19 29.70 28.16
C GLU A 726 -24.98 30.27 26.96
N ARG A 727 -26.25 30.66 27.19
CA ARG A 727 -27.23 31.15 26.20
C ARG A 727 -27.82 30.10 25.25
N PHE A 728 -27.67 28.82 25.58
CA PHE A 728 -28.35 27.72 24.90
C PHE A 728 -29.08 26.82 25.92
N ASP A 729 -30.19 26.23 25.50
CA ASP A 729 -31.02 25.34 26.33
C ASP A 729 -31.62 24.19 25.48
N PHE A 730 -32.04 23.11 26.14
CA PHE A 730 -32.57 21.92 25.48
C PHE A 730 -34.00 22.13 24.98
N LEU A 731 -34.29 21.70 23.76
CA LEU A 731 -35.63 21.77 23.11
C LEU A 731 -36.68 20.77 23.67
N GLY A 732 -36.54 20.39 24.93
CA GLY A 732 -37.29 19.33 25.61
C GLY A 732 -36.46 18.67 26.70
N GLU A 733 -37.13 18.15 27.73
CA GLU A 733 -36.48 17.65 28.95
C GLU A 733 -35.45 16.53 28.64
N PRO A 734 -34.16 16.71 28.97
CA PRO A 734 -33.19 15.62 28.95
C PRO A 734 -33.44 14.66 30.11
N ALA A 735 -32.94 13.43 30.01
CA ALA A 735 -32.92 12.52 31.16
C ALA A 735 -31.94 13.00 32.24
N GLU A 736 -32.28 12.75 33.51
CA GLU A 736 -31.41 13.00 34.67
C GLU A 736 -30.11 12.18 34.54
N GLU A 737 -30.25 10.92 34.12
CA GLU A 737 -29.14 10.02 33.78
C GLU A 737 -29.45 9.28 32.46
N TYR A 738 -28.50 9.30 31.52
CA TYR A 738 -28.48 8.38 30.38
C TYR A 738 -27.59 7.19 30.72
N ILE A 739 -28.17 6.02 30.96
CA ILE A 739 -27.45 4.82 31.38
C ILE A 739 -27.38 3.81 30.24
N CYS A 740 -26.18 3.49 29.78
CA CYS A 740 -25.95 2.31 28.95
C CYS A 740 -25.78 1.08 29.85
N ASP A 741 -26.82 0.25 29.92
CA ASP A 741 -26.83 -1.00 30.71
C ASP A 741 -26.14 -2.15 29.95
N LYS A 742 -26.04 -3.32 30.60
CA LYS A 742 -25.33 -4.54 30.13
C LYS A 742 -25.72 -5.01 28.73
N ASP A 743 -26.96 -4.77 28.33
CA ASP A 743 -27.49 -5.11 26.98
C ASP A 743 -27.03 -4.11 25.88
N ARG A 744 -26.23 -3.09 26.24
CA ARG A 744 -25.73 -2.00 25.39
C ARG A 744 -26.81 -1.13 24.73
N THR A 745 -27.98 -1.06 25.36
CA THR A 745 -29.01 -0.09 25.04
C THR A 745 -28.91 1.09 26.00
N TRP A 746 -29.01 2.31 25.47
CA TRP A 746 -29.24 3.50 26.28
C TRP A 746 -30.65 3.42 26.89
N GLN A 747 -30.70 3.39 28.22
CA GLN A 747 -31.89 3.58 29.03
C GLN A 747 -31.84 4.99 29.63
N THR A 748 -33.00 5.59 29.88
CA THR A 748 -33.10 6.91 30.51
C THR A 748 -33.62 6.78 31.93
N VAL A 749 -33.18 7.67 32.82
CA VAL A 749 -33.78 7.90 34.14
C VAL A 749 -34.38 9.31 34.13
N PRO A 750 -35.71 9.48 34.29
CA PRO A 750 -36.75 8.46 34.21
C PRO A 750 -36.89 7.81 32.82
N ALA A 751 -37.51 6.62 32.76
CA ALA A 751 -37.59 5.81 31.55
C ALA A 751 -38.61 6.33 30.52
N GLY A 752 -38.18 6.43 29.26
CA GLY A 752 -39.03 6.82 28.12
C GLY A 752 -38.68 8.18 27.49
N LEU A 753 -37.58 8.80 27.91
CA LEU A 753 -37.08 10.07 27.37
C LEU A 753 -36.24 9.84 26.08
N PRO A 754 -36.04 10.87 25.23
CA PRO A 754 -35.43 10.69 23.92
C PRO A 754 -33.94 10.28 23.99
N VAL A 755 -33.58 9.32 23.14
CA VAL A 755 -32.19 8.90 22.83
C VAL A 755 -31.98 9.05 21.32
N PRO A 756 -30.89 9.69 20.84
CA PRO A 756 -29.89 10.42 21.62
C PRO A 756 -30.50 11.60 22.40
N TRP A 757 -29.74 12.14 23.34
CA TRP A 757 -30.09 13.35 24.10
C TRP A 757 -30.43 14.54 23.19
N PRO A 758 -31.25 15.50 23.66
CA PRO A 758 -31.60 16.68 22.86
C PRO A 758 -30.39 17.53 22.47
N ASP A 759 -30.50 18.26 21.36
CA ASP A 759 -29.57 19.34 20.98
C ASP A 759 -29.93 20.63 21.74
N CYS A 760 -28.96 21.53 21.92
CA CYS A 760 -29.19 22.83 22.55
C CYS A 760 -29.47 23.91 21.50
N ALA A 761 -30.63 24.57 21.62
CA ALA A 761 -31.01 25.74 20.83
C ALA A 761 -30.58 27.03 21.51
N ALA A 762 -30.31 28.08 20.72
CA ALA A 762 -30.09 29.41 21.25
C ALA A 762 -31.40 29.93 21.88
N THR A 763 -31.32 30.43 23.12
CA THR A 763 -32.45 31.10 23.77
C THR A 763 -32.52 32.57 23.39
N THR A 764 -33.74 33.11 23.39
CA THR A 764 -34.05 34.49 23.03
C THR A 764 -35.17 35.04 23.91
N GLU A 765 -35.14 36.36 24.13
CA GLU A 765 -36.17 37.07 24.88
C GLU A 765 -37.54 36.97 24.16
N PRO A 766 -38.64 36.71 24.88
CA PRO A 766 -39.97 36.60 24.27
C PRO A 766 -40.48 37.86 23.58
N LEU A 767 -41.38 37.68 22.62
CA LEU A 767 -41.90 38.76 21.77
C LEU A 767 -43.14 39.45 22.39
N GLU A 768 -43.98 38.69 23.11
CA GLU A 768 -45.06 39.23 23.95
C GLU A 768 -45.26 38.41 25.23
N HIS A 769 -45.65 39.09 26.31
CA HIS A 769 -46.21 38.47 27.52
C HIS A 769 -47.71 38.77 27.62
N ARG A 770 -48.53 37.74 27.82
CA ARG A 770 -49.99 37.82 27.91
C ARG A 770 -50.46 37.18 29.22
N ARG A 771 -51.46 37.73 29.90
CA ARG A 771 -51.96 37.17 31.18
C ARG A 771 -53.49 37.34 31.19
N LEU A 772 -54.22 36.25 31.45
CA LEU A 772 -55.69 36.25 31.33
C LEU A 772 -56.32 36.49 32.70
N PHE A 773 -57.26 37.44 32.79
CA PHE A 773 -57.92 37.80 34.05
C PHE A 773 -59.42 37.51 34.00
N ARG A 774 -59.98 37.13 35.14
CA ARG A 774 -61.41 36.97 35.34
C ARG A 774 -61.82 37.69 36.61
N ALA A 775 -62.77 38.61 36.49
CA ALA A 775 -63.18 39.49 37.58
C ALA A 775 -64.71 39.51 37.68
N HIS A 776 -65.25 39.34 38.89
CA HIS A 776 -66.67 39.53 39.13
C HIS A 776 -66.93 41.03 39.36
N TYR A 777 -67.33 41.74 38.30
CA TYR A 777 -67.32 43.22 38.23
C TYR A 777 -68.73 43.86 38.22
N TYR A 778 -69.80 43.07 38.26
CA TYR A 778 -71.18 43.59 38.25
C TYR A 778 -72.20 42.68 38.96
N THR A 779 -73.01 43.30 39.82
CA THR A 779 -74.07 42.68 40.62
C THR A 779 -75.47 42.99 40.04
N GLY A 780 -75.99 42.09 39.19
CA GLY A 780 -77.33 42.23 38.61
C GLY A 780 -77.65 41.21 37.51
N ASP A 781 -78.81 41.36 36.84
CA ASP A 781 -79.13 40.53 35.67
C ASP A 781 -78.45 41.07 34.41
N CYS A 782 -77.34 40.43 34.04
CA CYS A 782 -76.57 40.74 32.83
C CYS A 782 -76.99 39.94 31.59
N ARG A 783 -78.08 39.15 31.61
CA ARG A 783 -78.42 38.24 30.50
C ARG A 783 -78.74 38.97 29.19
N GLU A 784 -79.10 40.25 29.25
CA GLU A 784 -79.38 41.05 28.07
C GLU A 784 -78.09 41.60 27.43
N ALA A 785 -77.93 41.40 26.13
CA ALA A 785 -76.72 41.77 25.39
C ALA A 785 -76.40 43.28 25.43
N HIS A 786 -77.41 44.14 25.60
CA HIS A 786 -77.21 45.58 25.74
C HIS A 786 -76.55 45.93 27.10
N VAL A 787 -76.91 45.22 28.17
CA VAL A 787 -76.30 45.35 29.50
C VAL A 787 -74.86 44.83 29.48
N GLN A 788 -74.61 43.69 28.81
CA GLN A 788 -73.25 43.15 28.65
C GLN A 788 -72.31 44.13 27.92
N GLU A 789 -72.81 44.82 26.90
CA GLU A 789 -72.03 45.82 26.17
C GLU A 789 -71.83 47.11 26.98
N ALA A 790 -72.80 47.51 27.81
CA ALA A 790 -72.63 48.62 28.76
C ALA A 790 -71.55 48.30 29.82
N ILE A 791 -71.57 47.10 30.40
CA ILE A 791 -70.56 46.65 31.37
C ILE A 791 -69.17 46.57 30.71
N ARG A 792 -69.06 45.95 29.53
CA ARG A 792 -67.80 45.88 28.74
C ARG A 792 -67.19 47.27 28.56
N ARG A 793 -68.02 48.24 28.15
CA ARG A 793 -67.60 49.61 27.90
C ARG A 793 -67.14 50.30 29.17
N ALA A 794 -67.94 50.25 30.22
CA ALA A 794 -67.63 50.93 31.47
C ALA A 794 -66.36 50.35 32.15
N PHE A 795 -66.16 49.02 32.13
CA PHE A 795 -64.91 48.38 32.57
C PHE A 795 -63.69 48.92 31.79
N ARG A 796 -63.76 48.89 30.44
CA ARG A 796 -62.67 49.32 29.57
C ARG A 796 -62.34 50.81 29.73
N ASP A 797 -63.36 51.65 29.82
CA ASP A 797 -63.18 53.10 29.89
C ASP A 797 -62.65 53.53 31.29
N ASN A 798 -63.01 52.81 32.36
CA ASN A 798 -62.45 52.98 33.71
C ASN A 798 -60.99 52.47 33.78
N TYR A 799 -60.70 51.33 33.15
CA TYR A 799 -59.33 50.79 32.98
C TYR A 799 -58.40 51.83 32.33
N TYR A 800 -58.77 52.39 31.17
CA TYR A 800 -57.92 53.39 30.49
C TYR A 800 -57.78 54.70 31.29
N MET A 801 -58.76 55.05 32.13
CA MET A 801 -58.70 56.27 32.96
C MET A 801 -57.80 56.16 34.20
N ARG A 802 -57.72 54.99 34.82
CA ARG A 802 -56.91 54.73 36.03
C ARG A 802 -55.57 54.04 35.71
N VAL A 803 -55.57 52.91 35.00
CA VAL A 803 -54.38 52.05 34.84
C VAL A 803 -53.38 52.60 33.83
N GLN A 804 -53.83 53.25 32.74
CA GLN A 804 -52.92 53.82 31.72
C GLN A 804 -52.10 55.03 32.22
N LYS A 805 -52.21 55.40 33.51
CA LYS A 805 -51.47 56.49 34.16
C LYS A 805 -50.50 56.00 35.25
N THR A 806 -50.40 54.70 35.51
CA THR A 806 -49.40 54.16 36.44
C THR A 806 -47.98 54.36 35.88
N VAL A 807 -46.98 54.39 36.77
CA VAL A 807 -45.58 54.70 36.40
C VAL A 807 -45.04 53.73 35.35
N LEU A 808 -45.37 52.44 35.46
CA LEU A 808 -45.02 51.38 34.51
C LEU A 808 -45.58 51.63 33.10
N CYS A 809 -46.90 51.77 32.97
CA CYS A 809 -47.56 52.01 31.68
C CYS A 809 -47.23 53.39 31.07
N GLY A 810 -46.69 54.33 31.87
CA GLY A 810 -46.27 55.66 31.42
C GLY A 810 -44.80 55.79 31.00
N SER A 811 -43.94 54.81 31.28
CA SER A 811 -42.47 54.96 31.15
C SER A 811 -41.80 54.10 30.07
N GLY A 812 -42.54 53.22 29.39
CA GLY A 812 -42.04 52.46 28.22
C GLY A 812 -42.86 51.22 27.85
N ALA A 813 -43.67 50.70 28.76
CA ALA A 813 -44.56 49.57 28.52
C ALA A 813 -45.84 49.97 27.76
N LEU A 814 -46.24 49.20 26.74
CA LEU A 814 -47.50 49.36 26.01
C LEU A 814 -48.59 48.45 26.60
N CYS A 815 -49.15 48.90 27.72
CA CYS A 815 -50.34 48.30 28.35
C CYS A 815 -51.57 48.42 27.43
N LYS A 816 -52.13 47.31 26.93
CA LYS A 816 -53.21 47.28 25.93
C LYS A 816 -54.34 46.30 26.28
N LEU A 817 -55.54 46.83 26.48
CA LEU A 817 -56.75 46.04 26.76
C LEU A 817 -57.50 45.70 25.45
N ASP A 818 -57.64 44.40 25.18
CA ASP A 818 -58.34 43.81 24.02
C ASP A 818 -59.23 42.63 24.48
N ASN A 819 -60.03 42.03 23.60
CA ASN A 819 -60.80 40.78 23.87
C ASN A 819 -61.76 40.72 25.08
N VAL A 820 -62.08 41.83 25.78
CA VAL A 820 -62.99 41.85 26.95
C VAL A 820 -64.34 41.16 26.65
N ARG A 821 -64.67 40.12 27.42
CA ARG A 821 -65.89 39.31 27.31
C ARG A 821 -66.69 39.35 28.62
N VAL A 822 -68.00 39.46 28.53
CA VAL A 822 -68.90 39.41 29.69
C VAL A 822 -69.68 38.11 29.65
N ARG A 823 -69.67 37.37 30.76
CA ARG A 823 -70.46 36.15 30.99
C ARG A 823 -71.44 36.39 32.15
N CYS A 824 -72.39 35.48 32.29
CA CYS A 824 -73.48 35.58 33.27
C CYS A 824 -73.67 34.24 33.96
N GLY A 825 -73.36 34.19 35.25
CA GLY A 825 -73.26 32.95 36.02
C GLY A 825 -74.22 32.89 37.20
N ARG A 826 -73.84 32.07 38.19
CA ARG A 826 -74.42 31.99 39.52
C ARG A 826 -73.29 31.84 40.52
N THR A 827 -73.40 32.48 41.68
CA THR A 827 -72.46 32.30 42.79
C THR A 827 -72.54 30.86 43.30
N GLY A 828 -71.53 30.03 42.99
CA GLY A 828 -71.48 28.62 43.41
C GLY A 828 -70.26 27.84 42.95
N ASP A 829 -69.77 28.06 41.72
CA ASP A 829 -68.75 27.20 41.09
C ASP A 829 -67.28 27.57 41.43
N ALA A 830 -67.05 28.45 42.41
CA ALA A 830 -65.73 29.01 42.77
C ALA A 830 -64.75 28.05 43.48
N ASN A 831 -64.95 26.72 43.41
CA ASN A 831 -64.15 25.73 44.17
C ASN A 831 -63.99 24.39 43.44
N GLN A 832 -63.51 24.40 42.18
CA GLN A 832 -63.12 23.15 41.51
C GLN A 832 -61.97 23.35 40.48
N PRO A 833 -60.73 22.96 40.81
CA PRO A 833 -59.62 22.96 39.85
C PRO A 833 -59.75 21.81 38.83
N PRO A 834 -59.21 21.96 37.60
CA PRO A 834 -59.28 20.93 36.58
C PRO A 834 -58.29 19.77 36.84
N GLY A 835 -58.79 18.53 36.84
CA GLY A 835 -57.97 17.32 36.68
C GLY A 835 -57.50 16.61 37.95
N GLY A 836 -58.36 15.78 38.55
CA GLY A 836 -57.97 14.90 39.67
C GLY A 836 -58.93 13.72 39.86
N THR A 837 -58.70 12.59 39.16
CA THR A 837 -59.62 11.45 39.19
C THR A 837 -59.38 10.50 40.38
N VAL A 838 -60.26 10.52 41.38
CA VAL A 838 -60.39 9.46 42.39
C VAL A 838 -61.84 8.96 42.45
N THR A 839 -62.04 7.65 42.25
CA THR A 839 -63.38 7.06 42.10
C THR A 839 -63.93 6.44 43.38
N VAL A 840 -65.16 6.80 43.78
CA VAL A 840 -66.01 6.01 44.69
C VAL A 840 -67.43 5.91 44.09
N ARG A 841 -68.15 4.81 44.34
CA ARG A 841 -69.38 4.42 43.61
C ARG A 841 -70.69 4.60 44.39
N HIS A 842 -71.76 4.91 43.64
CA HIS A 842 -73.20 4.69 43.93
C HIS A 842 -73.80 5.47 45.12
N ARG A 843 -75.08 5.92 45.11
CA ARG A 843 -76.24 5.65 44.23
C ARG A 843 -77.24 6.84 44.28
N ARG A 844 -78.18 6.93 43.34
CA ARG A 844 -79.28 7.93 43.31
C ARG A 844 -80.16 7.90 44.58
N SER A 845 -80.72 9.04 45.01
CA SER A 845 -82.18 9.34 44.90
C SER A 845 -82.60 10.71 45.48
N LEU A 846 -83.30 11.50 44.65
CA LEU A 846 -84.29 12.57 44.90
C LEU A 846 -84.24 13.46 46.17
N ASP A 847 -84.10 14.77 45.91
CA ASP A 847 -85.04 15.85 46.24
C ASP A 847 -85.69 15.97 47.63
N THR A 848 -85.43 17.10 48.29
CA THR A 848 -86.49 18.11 48.52
C THR A 848 -85.88 19.51 48.60
N PRO A 849 -86.43 20.54 47.91
CA PRO A 849 -85.93 21.90 48.00
C PRO A 849 -86.55 22.66 49.17
N VAL A 850 -85.76 23.54 49.81
CA VAL A 850 -86.24 24.71 50.54
C VAL A 850 -85.76 25.94 49.77
N ALA A 851 -86.56 26.99 49.71
CA ALA A 851 -86.30 28.13 48.84
C ALA A 851 -85.40 29.18 49.51
N ASP A 852 -84.40 29.63 48.77
CA ASP A 852 -83.77 30.95 48.88
C ASP A 852 -83.71 31.57 47.48
N GLU A 853 -83.77 32.90 47.39
CA GLU A 853 -83.85 33.62 46.10
C GLU A 853 -82.47 33.74 45.44
N PRO A 854 -82.28 33.26 44.19
CA PRO A 854 -80.97 33.31 43.54
C PRO A 854 -80.77 34.64 42.80
N ASN A 855 -80.08 35.58 43.44
CA ASN A 855 -79.48 36.72 42.73
C ASN A 855 -78.57 36.22 41.59
N SER A 856 -78.75 36.74 40.38
CA SER A 856 -77.80 36.54 39.29
C SER A 856 -76.59 37.46 39.46
N VAL A 857 -75.42 36.95 39.11
CA VAL A 857 -74.15 37.69 39.18
C VAL A 857 -73.44 37.58 37.82
N ALA A 858 -72.80 38.67 37.40
CA ALA A 858 -72.01 38.71 36.18
C ALA A 858 -70.56 38.32 36.45
N GLU A 859 -70.01 37.48 35.58
CA GLU A 859 -68.62 37.05 35.60
C GLU A 859 -67.95 37.68 34.36
N LEU A 860 -66.96 38.53 34.55
CA LEU A 860 -66.36 39.31 33.47
C LEU A 860 -64.97 38.76 33.13
N ASP A 861 -64.90 38.10 31.97
CA ASP A 861 -63.68 37.57 31.35
C ASP A 861 -62.93 38.69 30.62
N ALA A 862 -62.15 39.47 31.36
CA ALA A 862 -61.26 40.49 30.80
C ALA A 862 -59.86 39.92 30.52
N GLU A 863 -59.67 39.46 29.29
CA GLU A 863 -58.33 39.24 28.75
C GLU A 863 -57.58 40.59 28.66
N PHE A 864 -56.29 40.64 29.05
CA PHE A 864 -55.48 41.87 29.02
C PHE A 864 -54.05 41.55 28.57
N PHE A 865 -53.42 42.48 27.84
CA PHE A 865 -52.13 42.26 27.21
C PHE A 865 -51.15 43.37 27.59
N LEU A 866 -49.94 42.98 28.02
CA LEU A 866 -48.93 43.89 28.53
C LEU A 866 -47.69 43.80 27.62
N VAL A 867 -47.72 44.56 26.52
CA VAL A 867 -46.67 44.52 25.49
C VAL A 867 -45.52 45.41 25.95
N LEU A 868 -44.41 44.83 26.40
CA LEU A 868 -43.23 45.61 26.75
C LEU A 868 -42.52 46.09 25.47
N GLY A 869 -42.27 47.40 25.36
CA GLY A 869 -41.57 47.96 24.21
C GLY A 869 -40.07 47.68 24.28
N ALA A 870 -39.55 46.91 23.32
CA ALA A 870 -38.19 46.32 23.30
C ALA A 870 -37.00 47.32 23.14
N ASN A 871 -37.09 48.52 23.73
CA ASN A 871 -36.17 49.64 23.46
C ASN A 871 -35.52 50.29 24.71
N ASN A 872 -35.76 49.83 25.94
CA ASN A 872 -35.20 50.54 27.12
C ASN A 872 -34.99 49.75 28.43
N ILE A 873 -34.82 48.42 28.41
CA ILE A 873 -34.43 47.63 29.60
C ILE A 873 -33.06 47.02 29.36
N THR A 874 -32.08 47.34 30.21
CA THR A 874 -30.69 46.89 30.06
C THR A 874 -30.32 45.80 31.07
N ALA A 875 -30.47 44.54 30.64
CA ALA A 875 -29.73 43.35 31.12
C ALA A 875 -29.21 43.36 32.58
N THR A 876 -30.12 43.18 33.52
CA THR A 876 -29.92 42.31 34.71
C THR A 876 -31.15 41.41 34.85
N ASN A 877 -31.18 40.52 35.85
CA ASN A 877 -32.36 39.73 36.18
C ASN A 877 -33.63 40.61 36.27
N ASP A 878 -34.81 40.03 35.99
CA ASP A 878 -35.83 39.78 37.03
C ASP A 878 -37.21 39.49 36.41
N THR A 879 -37.51 38.20 36.20
CA THR A 879 -38.89 37.74 36.01
C THR A 879 -39.76 37.96 37.25
N GLU A 880 -39.14 38.03 38.45
CA GLU A 880 -39.82 38.42 39.69
C GLU A 880 -40.21 39.90 39.71
N GLU A 881 -39.40 40.83 39.16
CA GLU A 881 -39.82 42.24 38.99
C GLU A 881 -40.91 42.34 37.92
N LEU A 882 -40.87 41.55 36.83
CA LEU A 882 -41.95 41.52 35.85
C LEU A 882 -43.28 41.03 36.45
N SER A 883 -43.25 39.98 37.28
CA SER A 883 -44.46 39.55 38.01
C SER A 883 -44.88 40.57 39.05
N SER A 884 -43.94 41.13 39.83
CA SER A 884 -44.23 42.15 40.85
C SER A 884 -44.80 43.43 40.25
N ALA A 885 -44.35 43.85 39.07
CA ALA A 885 -44.87 45.00 38.33
C ALA A 885 -46.25 44.74 37.74
N ALA A 886 -46.50 43.52 37.26
CA ALA A 886 -47.84 43.11 36.85
C ALA A 886 -48.78 43.02 38.06
N ASP A 887 -48.31 42.50 39.20
CA ASP A 887 -49.07 42.35 40.43
C ASP A 887 -49.32 43.70 41.12
N GLU A 888 -48.39 44.68 41.06
CA GLU A 888 -48.60 46.08 41.48
C GLU A 888 -49.67 46.78 40.61
N VAL A 889 -49.70 46.51 39.31
CA VAL A 889 -50.78 46.96 38.41
C VAL A 889 -52.12 46.28 38.73
N LEU A 890 -52.11 45.08 39.31
CA LEU A 890 -53.32 44.35 39.74
C LEU A 890 -53.78 44.81 41.13
N GLU A 891 -52.88 45.10 42.07
CA GLU A 891 -53.20 45.83 43.31
C GLU A 891 -53.78 47.21 43.00
N SER A 892 -53.23 47.94 42.01
CA SER A 892 -53.80 49.21 41.51
C SER A 892 -55.22 49.08 40.92
N ILE A 893 -55.66 47.86 40.57
CA ILE A 893 -57.03 47.53 40.17
C ILE A 893 -57.88 47.09 41.38
N GLY A 894 -57.27 46.46 42.39
CA GLY A 894 -57.87 46.19 43.70
C GLY A 894 -58.19 47.45 44.51
N GLU A 895 -57.30 48.44 44.53
CA GLU A 895 -57.49 49.75 45.22
C GLU A 895 -58.69 50.58 44.68
N ILE A 896 -59.36 50.10 43.62
CA ILE A 896 -60.66 50.63 43.19
C ILE A 896 -61.75 50.38 44.26
N GLU A 897 -61.60 49.39 45.16
CA GLU A 897 -62.52 49.14 46.28
C GLU A 897 -62.77 50.37 47.16
N ASP A 898 -61.73 51.13 47.52
CA ASP A 898 -61.79 52.16 48.57
C ASP A 898 -61.96 53.61 48.04
N SER A 899 -62.21 53.79 46.73
CA SER A 899 -62.27 55.13 46.10
C SER A 899 -63.39 55.33 45.06
N VAL A 900 -64.63 55.31 45.56
CA VAL A 900 -65.88 55.86 44.98
C VAL A 900 -66.10 55.60 43.49
N LEU A 901 -66.97 54.63 43.18
CA LEU A 901 -67.52 54.41 41.85
C LEU A 901 -68.76 55.29 41.64
N ASP A 902 -68.57 56.45 40.98
CA ASP A 902 -69.66 57.35 40.56
C ASP A 902 -70.60 56.69 39.54
N GLU A 903 -71.87 57.07 39.56
CA GLU A 903 -72.93 56.50 38.70
C GLU A 903 -72.72 56.81 37.21
N VAL A 904 -72.29 55.82 36.42
CA VAL A 904 -72.16 55.95 34.95
C VAL A 904 -73.54 55.89 34.28
N MET A 905 -74.22 57.04 34.25
CA MET A 905 -75.49 57.24 33.55
C MET A 905 -75.32 57.11 32.03
N THR A 906 -75.56 55.90 31.50
CA THR A 906 -75.78 55.69 30.07
C THR A 906 -77.18 56.18 29.65
N GLY A 907 -77.38 56.43 28.35
CA GLY A 907 -78.57 57.13 27.83
C GLY A 907 -79.92 56.38 27.91
N GLU A 908 -79.91 55.16 28.45
CA GLU A 908 -81.09 54.37 28.82
C GLU A 908 -80.86 53.89 30.27
N ASN A 909 -81.93 53.77 31.08
CA ASN A 909 -81.87 53.76 32.55
C ASN A 909 -81.30 52.46 33.18
N VAL A 910 -80.06 52.09 32.85
CA VAL A 910 -79.32 50.96 33.41
C VAL A 910 -78.34 51.48 34.46
N LEU A 911 -78.73 51.43 35.73
CA LEU A 911 -77.84 51.69 36.87
C LEU A 911 -76.88 50.51 37.05
N VAL A 912 -75.69 50.61 36.47
CA VAL A 912 -74.62 49.62 36.60
C VAL A 912 -73.92 49.81 37.95
N LYS A 913 -74.45 49.19 39.01
CA LYS A 913 -73.75 49.10 40.30
C LYS A 913 -72.54 48.17 40.15
N MET A 914 -71.36 48.76 40.18
CA MET A 914 -70.09 48.02 40.13
C MET A 914 -69.72 47.61 41.55
N ASP A 915 -69.75 46.31 41.80
CA ASP A 915 -69.17 45.65 42.97
C ASP A 915 -68.09 44.69 42.46
N LEU A 916 -66.88 44.77 43.01
CA LEU A 916 -65.78 43.87 42.68
C LEU A 916 -65.81 42.74 43.71
N ILE A 917 -66.30 41.55 43.32
CA ILE A 917 -66.70 40.50 44.27
C ILE A 917 -65.60 39.46 44.50
N ASP A 918 -64.89 39.10 43.43
CA ASP A 918 -63.90 38.02 43.40
C ASP A 918 -63.02 38.19 42.14
N PHE A 919 -61.73 37.85 42.27
CA PHE A 919 -60.70 38.18 41.30
C PHE A 919 -59.73 37.01 41.09
N ALA A 920 -59.76 36.44 39.89
CA ALA A 920 -58.95 35.29 39.50
C ALA A 920 -57.95 35.67 38.41
N VAL A 921 -56.67 35.66 38.77
CA VAL A 921 -55.54 35.80 37.85
C VAL A 921 -55.24 34.43 37.24
N GLY A 922 -55.18 34.34 35.91
CA GLY A 922 -54.68 33.18 35.18
C GLY A 922 -53.18 33.26 34.91
N ASP A 923 -52.63 32.14 34.47
CA ASP A 923 -51.20 32.00 34.17
C ASP A 923 -50.75 32.95 33.03
N THR A 924 -49.47 33.32 33.06
CA THR A 924 -48.85 34.09 31.98
C THR A 924 -48.59 33.18 30.78
N HIS A 925 -49.10 33.55 29.60
CA HIS A 925 -48.76 32.93 28.33
C HIS A 925 -47.71 33.79 27.62
N VAL A 926 -46.55 33.19 27.40
CA VAL A 926 -45.40 33.76 26.70
C VAL A 926 -45.55 33.44 25.21
N ILE A 927 -45.26 34.39 24.32
CA ILE A 927 -45.30 34.17 22.87
C ILE A 927 -43.94 34.44 22.23
N CYS A 928 -43.52 33.50 21.41
CA CYS A 928 -42.28 33.52 20.64
C CYS A 928 -42.51 33.97 19.19
N ALA A 929 -41.44 34.30 18.46
CA ALA A 929 -41.51 34.67 17.05
C ALA A 929 -41.78 33.47 16.13
N GLU A 930 -42.19 33.71 14.89
CA GLU A 930 -42.25 32.65 13.87
C GLU A 930 -40.86 31.98 13.71
N GLY A 931 -40.80 30.65 13.83
CA GLY A 931 -39.54 29.90 13.83
C GLY A 931 -38.96 29.60 15.22
N GLN A 932 -39.63 30.03 16.29
CA GLN A 932 -39.24 29.79 17.68
C GLN A 932 -40.33 29.05 18.45
N ALA A 933 -39.96 28.16 19.36
CA ALA A 933 -40.89 27.48 20.27
C ALA A 933 -40.65 27.91 21.73
N LEU A 934 -41.72 27.88 22.52
CA LEU A 934 -41.67 28.16 23.96
C LEU A 934 -41.00 27.00 24.71
N ASN A 935 -39.95 27.31 25.47
CA ASN A 935 -39.28 26.37 26.38
C ASN A 935 -39.31 26.94 27.80
N GLY A 936 -40.17 26.40 28.66
CA GLY A 936 -40.44 26.99 29.98
C GLY A 936 -41.00 28.41 29.84
N ASN A 937 -40.17 29.41 30.18
CA ASN A 937 -40.50 30.84 30.08
C ASN A 937 -39.69 31.59 28.99
N GLU A 938 -38.75 30.93 28.31
CA GLU A 938 -37.89 31.52 27.27
C GLU A 938 -38.24 31.01 25.87
N CYS A 939 -37.85 31.75 24.83
CA CYS A 939 -38.12 31.39 23.44
C CYS A 939 -36.88 30.76 22.80
N THR A 940 -36.97 29.50 22.41
CA THR A 940 -35.89 28.75 21.74
C THR A 940 -36.04 28.82 20.23
N ILE A 941 -34.96 29.12 19.52
CA ILE A 941 -34.97 29.06 18.04
C ILE A 941 -34.98 27.60 17.60
N CYS A 942 -35.93 27.19 16.77
CA CYS A 942 -35.97 25.81 16.26
C CYS A 942 -34.74 25.54 15.38
N PRO A 943 -33.83 24.62 15.75
CA PRO A 943 -32.57 24.44 15.03
C PRO A 943 -32.78 23.70 13.70
N SER A 944 -31.74 23.71 12.89
CA SER A 944 -31.52 22.79 11.77
C SER A 944 -31.95 21.35 12.11
N GLY A 945 -32.59 20.69 11.14
CA GLY A 945 -33.27 19.41 11.28
C GLY A 945 -34.66 19.48 11.93
N THR A 946 -35.09 20.64 12.44
CA THR A 946 -36.47 20.85 12.94
C THR A 946 -37.17 21.98 12.20
N PHE A 947 -38.46 22.14 12.47
CA PHE A 947 -39.25 23.30 12.07
C PHE A 947 -40.27 23.67 13.14
N HIS A 948 -40.61 24.95 13.24
CA HIS A 948 -41.67 25.43 14.14
C HIS A 948 -43.05 24.98 13.63
N ASP A 949 -43.68 24.07 14.38
CA ASP A 949 -45.04 23.57 14.10
C ASP A 949 -46.06 24.48 14.80
N MET A 950 -46.58 25.45 14.05
CA MET A 950 -47.51 26.48 14.57
C MET A 950 -48.86 25.94 15.05
N GLU A 951 -49.20 24.65 14.83
CA GLU A 951 -50.39 24.03 15.47
C GLU A 951 -50.10 23.50 16.88
N LYS A 952 -48.82 23.32 17.23
CA LYS A 952 -48.35 22.78 18.53
C LYS A 952 -47.47 23.75 19.32
N ASP A 953 -47.06 24.84 18.69
CA ASP A 953 -46.06 25.81 19.15
C ASP A 953 -44.73 25.18 19.58
N LEU A 954 -44.31 24.14 18.85
CA LEU A 954 -43.17 23.27 19.19
C LEU A 954 -42.26 23.02 17.97
N CYS A 955 -40.96 22.91 18.20
CA CYS A 955 -39.99 22.53 17.18
C CYS A 955 -40.11 21.04 16.81
N SER A 956 -40.83 20.74 15.73
CA SER A 956 -41.04 19.38 15.24
C SER A 956 -39.89 18.92 14.33
N PRO A 957 -39.47 17.64 14.38
CA PRO A 957 -38.39 17.13 13.53
C PRO A 957 -38.82 17.05 12.07
N CYS A 958 -37.91 17.35 11.14
CA CYS A 958 -38.17 17.20 9.71
C CYS A 958 -38.52 15.75 9.34
N PRO A 959 -39.63 15.48 8.62
CA PRO A 959 -40.03 14.13 8.23
C PRO A 959 -39.10 13.53 7.17
N MET A 960 -39.11 12.19 7.03
CA MET A 960 -38.28 11.50 6.04
C MET A 960 -38.57 11.97 4.60
N GLY A 961 -37.52 12.12 3.81
CA GLY A 961 -37.57 12.79 2.50
C GLY A 961 -37.44 14.32 2.57
N THR A 962 -37.22 14.90 3.75
CA THR A 962 -36.96 16.33 3.96
C THR A 962 -35.80 16.56 4.92
N TYR A 963 -35.18 17.74 4.84
CA TYR A 963 -34.08 18.21 5.66
C TYR A 963 -34.26 19.70 6.00
N GLN A 964 -33.49 20.23 6.95
CA GLN A 964 -33.39 21.67 7.18
C GLN A 964 -31.99 22.06 7.67
N ASP A 965 -31.29 22.86 6.88
CA ASP A 965 -29.92 23.35 7.07
C ASP A 965 -29.85 24.71 7.78
N GLU A 966 -31.00 25.35 8.03
CA GLU A 966 -31.09 26.67 8.65
C GLU A 966 -31.96 26.64 9.92
N ASP A 967 -31.52 27.32 10.97
CA ASP A 967 -32.30 27.53 12.19
C ASP A 967 -33.45 28.53 11.95
N GLY A 968 -34.46 28.52 12.82
CA GLY A 968 -35.56 29.51 12.83
C GLY A 968 -36.57 29.33 11.70
N ARG A 969 -36.75 28.11 11.19
CA ARG A 969 -37.61 27.83 10.03
C ARG A 969 -38.96 27.21 10.42
N THR A 970 -40.02 27.58 9.70
CA THR A 970 -41.41 27.10 9.89
C THR A 970 -41.80 25.94 8.96
N SER A 971 -40.86 25.42 8.16
CA SER A 971 -41.03 24.23 7.32
C SER A 971 -39.68 23.63 6.91
N CYS A 972 -39.67 22.39 6.42
CA CYS A 972 -38.46 21.68 5.97
C CYS A 972 -38.34 21.66 4.43
N LYS A 973 -37.10 21.65 3.93
CA LYS A 973 -36.76 21.57 2.50
C LYS A 973 -36.88 20.12 2.02
N SER A 974 -37.54 19.87 0.89
CA SER A 974 -37.66 18.52 0.33
C SER A 974 -36.36 18.05 -0.33
N CYS A 975 -36.05 16.76 -0.22
CA CYS A 975 -34.94 16.15 -0.95
C CYS A 975 -35.12 16.23 -2.48
N PRO A 976 -34.02 16.29 -3.27
CA PRO A 976 -34.06 16.23 -4.73
C PRO A 976 -34.79 15.00 -5.27
N ASN A 977 -35.40 15.13 -6.45
CA ASN A 977 -36.16 14.06 -7.12
C ASN A 977 -35.41 12.73 -7.15
N GLY A 978 -35.98 11.71 -6.51
CA GLY A 978 -35.41 10.36 -6.45
C GLY A 978 -34.33 10.17 -5.38
N THR A 979 -34.21 11.06 -4.40
CA THR A 979 -33.40 10.87 -3.18
C THR A 979 -34.28 10.95 -1.94
N SER A 980 -33.81 10.42 -0.80
CA SER A 980 -34.52 10.46 0.49
C SER A 980 -33.52 10.54 1.63
N THR A 981 -33.96 11.08 2.77
CA THR A 981 -33.27 10.88 4.04
C THR A 981 -33.54 9.48 4.59
N GLU A 982 -32.56 8.95 5.33
CA GLU A 982 -32.60 7.64 6.00
C GLU A 982 -33.40 7.66 7.32
N ALA A 983 -33.50 8.83 7.96
CA ALA A 983 -34.21 9.05 9.21
C ALA A 983 -34.80 10.48 9.21
N PRO A 984 -35.75 10.82 10.11
CA PRO A 984 -36.17 12.20 10.34
C PRO A 984 -35.04 13.04 11.00
N LYS A 985 -35.30 14.34 11.21
CA LYS A 985 -34.42 15.34 11.85
C LYS A 985 -33.07 15.58 11.15
N ARG A 986 -33.02 15.50 9.81
CA ARG A 986 -31.78 15.68 9.04
C ARG A 986 -31.44 17.14 8.73
N LYS A 987 -30.15 17.45 8.77
CA LYS A 987 -29.62 18.81 8.74
C LYS A 987 -29.10 19.19 7.34
N SER A 988 -28.39 18.31 6.63
CA SER A 988 -27.81 18.66 5.31
C SER A 988 -28.65 18.17 4.13
N LEU A 989 -28.47 18.82 2.99
CA LEU A 989 -28.81 18.26 1.68
C LEU A 989 -28.04 16.95 1.41
N ASP A 990 -26.86 16.76 2.01
CA ASP A 990 -26.06 15.53 1.89
C ASP A 990 -26.72 14.32 2.59
N ASP A 991 -27.66 14.54 3.50
CA ASP A 991 -28.48 13.47 4.09
C ASP A 991 -29.47 12.87 3.06
N CYS A 992 -29.73 13.55 1.94
CA CYS A 992 -30.61 13.09 0.86
C CYS A 992 -29.90 12.07 -0.04
N GLN A 993 -29.85 10.83 0.40
CA GLN A 993 -29.17 9.73 -0.28
C GLN A 993 -30.01 9.16 -1.46
N PRO A 994 -29.36 8.72 -2.56
CA PRO A 994 -30.05 8.03 -3.64
C PRO A 994 -30.41 6.59 -3.24
N PRO A 995 -31.51 6.02 -3.75
CA PRO A 995 -31.87 4.63 -3.52
C PRO A 995 -30.89 3.66 -4.16
N CYS A 996 -30.64 2.53 -3.51
CA CYS A 996 -29.89 1.44 -4.11
C CYS A 996 -30.60 0.95 -5.37
N ALA A 997 -29.84 0.86 -6.46
CA ALA A 997 -30.28 0.32 -7.74
C ALA A 997 -30.37 -1.23 -7.68
N PRO A 998 -31.12 -1.87 -8.59
CA PRO A 998 -31.09 -3.33 -8.73
C PRO A 998 -29.65 -3.87 -8.83
N GLY A 999 -29.41 -5.06 -8.30
CA GLY A 999 -28.08 -5.63 -8.10
C GLY A 999 -27.27 -5.00 -6.96
N THR A 1000 -27.78 -4.00 -6.24
CA THR A 1000 -27.12 -3.39 -5.07
C THR A 1000 -28.04 -3.31 -3.85
N TYR A 1001 -27.46 -3.26 -2.65
CA TYR A 1001 -28.17 -3.20 -1.37
C TYR A 1001 -27.40 -2.40 -0.32
N SER A 1002 -28.07 -1.94 0.72
CA SER A 1002 -27.48 -1.37 1.94
C SER A 1002 -28.38 -1.70 3.14
N SER A 1003 -27.98 -1.44 4.38
CA SER A 1003 -28.82 -1.70 5.56
C SER A 1003 -30.18 -0.99 5.52
N THR A 1004 -30.26 0.17 4.86
CA THR A 1004 -31.44 1.06 4.82
C THR A 1004 -32.02 1.25 3.42
N GLY A 1005 -31.43 0.62 2.39
CA GLY A 1005 -31.88 0.70 0.99
C GLY A 1005 -31.48 1.99 0.26
N LEU A 1006 -30.75 2.89 0.93
CA LEU A 1006 -30.20 4.13 0.40
C LEU A 1006 -28.65 4.06 0.34
N GLY A 1007 -28.02 4.91 -0.48
CA GLY A 1007 -26.57 4.90 -0.70
C GLY A 1007 -25.75 5.35 0.51
N PRO A 1008 -24.58 4.73 0.80
CA PRO A 1008 -23.78 3.89 -0.10
C PRO A 1008 -24.26 2.43 -0.20
N CYS A 1009 -24.30 1.91 -1.44
CA CYS A 1009 -24.83 0.59 -1.75
C CYS A 1009 -23.72 -0.39 -2.15
N MET A 1010 -23.74 -1.57 -1.56
CA MET A 1010 -22.87 -2.70 -1.88
C MET A 1010 -23.46 -3.51 -3.04
N ALA A 1011 -22.62 -4.01 -3.94
CA ALA A 1011 -23.05 -4.93 -5.00
C ALA A 1011 -23.43 -6.31 -4.41
N CYS A 1012 -24.48 -6.95 -4.93
CA CYS A 1012 -24.89 -8.28 -4.49
C CYS A 1012 -23.76 -9.31 -4.67
N PRO A 1013 -23.37 -10.07 -3.63
CA PRO A 1013 -22.31 -11.07 -3.72
C PRO A 1013 -22.67 -12.24 -4.64
N HIS A 1014 -21.66 -12.99 -5.10
CA HIS A 1014 -21.87 -14.15 -5.98
C HIS A 1014 -22.89 -15.15 -5.42
N GLY A 1015 -23.80 -15.62 -6.28
CA GLY A 1015 -24.89 -16.50 -5.87
C GLY A 1015 -26.08 -15.76 -5.25
N THR A 1016 -26.09 -14.43 -5.31
CA THR A 1016 -27.25 -13.60 -4.94
C THR A 1016 -27.56 -12.56 -6.02
N PHE A 1017 -28.83 -12.15 -6.12
CA PHE A 1017 -29.34 -11.17 -7.07
C PHE A 1017 -30.35 -10.24 -6.39
N GLN A 1018 -30.68 -9.11 -7.02
CA GLN A 1018 -31.75 -8.25 -6.53
C GLN A 1018 -32.40 -7.46 -7.67
N ASP A 1019 -33.71 -7.60 -7.86
CA ASP A 1019 -34.47 -7.08 -9.01
C ASP A 1019 -35.10 -5.69 -8.80
N LYS A 1020 -35.05 -5.17 -7.56
CA LYS A 1020 -35.77 -3.95 -7.16
C LYS A 1020 -34.83 -2.88 -6.62
N THR A 1021 -35.29 -1.62 -6.69
CA THR A 1021 -34.69 -0.50 -5.98
C THR A 1021 -35.02 -0.53 -4.48
N GLN A 1022 -34.25 0.21 -3.68
CA GLN A 1022 -34.46 0.36 -2.22
C GLN A 1022 -34.50 -0.98 -1.47
N GLN A 1023 -33.56 -1.88 -1.77
CA GLN A 1023 -33.53 -3.22 -1.19
C GLN A 1023 -32.45 -3.32 -0.11
N THR A 1024 -32.83 -3.93 1.02
CA THR A 1024 -31.97 -4.01 2.21
C THR A 1024 -31.11 -5.28 2.29
N PHE A 1025 -31.31 -6.20 1.36
CA PHE A 1025 -30.57 -7.46 1.23
C PHE A 1025 -30.62 -7.96 -0.22
N CYS A 1026 -29.78 -8.93 -0.58
CA CYS A 1026 -29.85 -9.63 -1.87
C CYS A 1026 -30.49 -11.02 -1.72
N GLN A 1027 -31.29 -11.41 -2.71
CA GLN A 1027 -31.99 -12.68 -2.75
C GLN A 1027 -31.04 -13.79 -3.20
N PHE A 1028 -31.05 -14.94 -2.52
CA PHE A 1028 -30.22 -16.09 -2.92
C PHE A 1028 -30.68 -16.72 -4.24
N CYS A 1029 -29.72 -17.15 -5.06
CA CYS A 1029 -29.99 -17.99 -6.22
C CYS A 1029 -30.59 -19.36 -5.81
N PRO A 1030 -31.43 -19.98 -6.67
CA PRO A 1030 -31.91 -21.34 -6.46
C PRO A 1030 -30.78 -22.37 -6.26
N GLN A 1031 -31.06 -23.44 -5.50
CA GLN A 1031 -30.08 -24.52 -5.26
C GLN A 1031 -29.45 -25.05 -6.56
N GLY A 1032 -28.12 -25.18 -6.57
CA GLY A 1032 -27.35 -25.63 -7.73
C GLY A 1032 -27.11 -24.57 -8.81
N SER A 1033 -27.47 -23.31 -8.57
CA SER A 1033 -27.20 -22.16 -9.45
C SER A 1033 -26.45 -21.04 -8.76
N THR A 1034 -25.75 -20.21 -9.54
CA THR A 1034 -24.99 -19.05 -9.06
C THR A 1034 -24.99 -17.94 -10.10
N THR A 1035 -24.54 -16.75 -9.71
CA THR A 1035 -24.37 -15.61 -10.62
C THR A 1035 -22.98 -15.60 -11.24
N GLU A 1036 -22.91 -15.19 -12.51
CA GLU A 1036 -21.68 -15.08 -13.28
C GLU A 1036 -20.71 -14.00 -12.76
N GLY A 1037 -21.26 -13.00 -12.05
CA GLY A 1037 -20.53 -11.92 -11.38
C GLY A 1037 -21.23 -11.49 -10.09
N ILE A 1038 -20.59 -10.56 -9.36
CA ILE A 1038 -21.27 -9.73 -8.36
C ILE A 1038 -22.18 -8.70 -9.02
N GLY A 1039 -23.13 -8.12 -8.28
CA GLY A 1039 -24.01 -7.05 -8.76
C GLY A 1039 -25.19 -7.52 -9.61
N SER A 1040 -25.65 -8.76 -9.45
CA SER A 1040 -26.64 -9.36 -10.35
C SER A 1040 -28.03 -8.71 -10.26
N LEU A 1041 -28.48 -8.15 -11.39
CA LEU A 1041 -29.73 -7.39 -11.52
C LEU A 1041 -31.01 -8.23 -11.51
N VAL A 1042 -30.95 -9.52 -11.88
CA VAL A 1042 -32.15 -10.36 -12.09
C VAL A 1042 -31.89 -11.83 -11.75
N LYS A 1043 -32.98 -12.55 -11.45
CA LYS A 1043 -32.97 -13.98 -11.13
C LYS A 1043 -32.44 -14.85 -12.26
N ASP A 1044 -32.68 -14.47 -13.52
CA ASP A 1044 -32.31 -15.28 -14.69
C ASP A 1044 -30.78 -15.35 -14.93
N ASN A 1045 -30.01 -14.48 -14.25
CA ASN A 1045 -28.56 -14.57 -14.17
C ASN A 1045 -28.07 -15.70 -13.24
N CYS A 1046 -28.96 -16.29 -12.41
CA CYS A 1046 -28.67 -17.48 -11.61
C CYS A 1046 -28.63 -18.73 -12.50
N LYS A 1047 -27.56 -18.85 -13.28
CA LYS A 1047 -27.31 -19.99 -14.17
C LYS A 1047 -26.87 -21.20 -13.34
N ARG A 1048 -27.28 -22.41 -13.71
CA ARG A 1048 -26.77 -23.63 -13.05
C ARG A 1048 -25.34 -23.91 -13.48
N TYR A 1049 -24.56 -24.50 -12.59
CA TYR A 1049 -23.23 -24.99 -12.93
C TYR A 1049 -23.32 -26.12 -13.96
N CYS A 1050 -22.41 -26.12 -14.94
CA CYS A 1050 -22.26 -27.24 -15.87
C CYS A 1050 -21.99 -28.54 -15.12
N GLN A 1051 -22.76 -29.56 -15.46
CA GLN A 1051 -22.70 -30.86 -14.79
C GLN A 1051 -21.54 -31.68 -15.34
N PRO A 1052 -20.91 -32.56 -14.54
CA PRO A 1052 -19.88 -33.49 -15.00
C PRO A 1052 -20.25 -34.11 -16.35
N GLY A 1053 -19.37 -33.96 -17.34
CA GLY A 1053 -19.58 -34.26 -18.76
C GLY A 1053 -19.92 -33.06 -19.64
N SER A 1054 -19.94 -31.83 -19.12
CA SER A 1054 -20.29 -30.64 -19.90
C SER A 1054 -19.53 -29.40 -19.44
N SER A 1055 -19.30 -28.44 -20.35
CA SER A 1055 -18.58 -27.20 -20.06
C SER A 1055 -19.12 -26.00 -20.83
N SER A 1056 -18.75 -24.81 -20.38
CA SER A 1056 -18.95 -23.52 -21.05
C SER A 1056 -17.86 -22.55 -20.61
N GLU A 1057 -17.61 -21.46 -21.34
CA GLU A 1057 -16.56 -20.47 -21.03
C GLU A 1057 -16.68 -19.86 -19.61
N THR A 1058 -17.91 -19.83 -19.08
CA THR A 1058 -18.22 -19.33 -17.73
C THR A 1058 -18.24 -20.45 -16.68
N GLY A 1059 -18.43 -21.71 -17.09
CA GLY A 1059 -18.70 -22.86 -16.21
C GLY A 1059 -20.19 -23.02 -15.86
N LEU A 1060 -21.06 -22.16 -16.40
CA LEU A 1060 -22.51 -22.12 -16.13
C LEU A 1060 -23.33 -22.32 -17.42
N GLU A 1061 -24.61 -22.68 -17.30
CA GLU A 1061 -25.52 -22.88 -18.43
C GLU A 1061 -25.61 -21.63 -19.36
N PRO A 1062 -25.69 -21.81 -20.70
CA PRO A 1062 -25.83 -23.07 -21.43
C PRO A 1062 -24.51 -23.85 -21.57
N CYS A 1063 -24.57 -25.15 -21.26
CA CYS A 1063 -23.41 -26.04 -21.25
C CYS A 1063 -23.40 -26.93 -22.51
N GLN A 1064 -22.23 -27.06 -23.13
CA GLN A 1064 -22.02 -28.00 -24.23
C GLN A 1064 -21.51 -29.33 -23.68
N LEU A 1065 -22.02 -30.46 -24.20
CA LEU A 1065 -21.49 -31.78 -23.86
C LEU A 1065 -20.06 -31.92 -24.38
N CYS A 1066 -19.21 -32.61 -23.64
CA CYS A 1066 -17.83 -32.85 -24.09
C CYS A 1066 -17.81 -33.71 -25.37
N PRO A 1067 -17.10 -33.28 -26.44
CA PRO A 1067 -16.98 -34.05 -27.67
C PRO A 1067 -16.35 -35.43 -27.46
N ARG A 1068 -16.52 -36.34 -28.42
CA ARG A 1068 -15.83 -37.64 -28.41
C ARG A 1068 -14.32 -37.48 -28.32
N GLY A 1069 -13.70 -38.21 -27.39
CA GLY A 1069 -12.28 -38.05 -27.05
C GLY A 1069 -12.02 -37.01 -25.97
N PHE A 1070 -13.05 -36.41 -25.38
CA PHE A 1070 -12.93 -35.46 -24.25
C PHE A 1070 -13.87 -35.86 -23.11
N TYR A 1071 -13.46 -35.58 -21.87
CA TYR A 1071 -14.21 -35.85 -20.64
C TYR A 1071 -14.12 -34.66 -19.66
N GLN A 1072 -14.99 -34.63 -18.66
CA GLN A 1072 -15.06 -33.50 -17.70
C GLN A 1072 -15.64 -33.99 -16.36
N THR A 1073 -14.89 -33.82 -15.26
CA THR A 1073 -15.17 -34.49 -13.96
C THR A 1073 -15.86 -33.63 -12.90
N THR A 1074 -15.55 -32.33 -12.79
CA THR A 1074 -16.00 -31.45 -11.69
C THR A 1074 -17.15 -30.53 -12.08
N GLN A 1075 -18.14 -30.36 -11.21
CA GLN A 1075 -19.25 -29.43 -11.48
C GLN A 1075 -18.73 -28.00 -11.62
N GLY A 1076 -19.11 -27.30 -12.71
CA GLY A 1076 -18.69 -25.92 -13.00
C GLY A 1076 -17.40 -25.76 -13.81
N GLN A 1077 -16.80 -26.84 -14.33
CA GLN A 1077 -15.54 -26.76 -15.10
C GLN A 1077 -15.73 -26.04 -16.44
N LYS A 1078 -14.80 -25.14 -16.78
CA LYS A 1078 -14.92 -24.26 -17.97
C LYS A 1078 -14.55 -24.91 -19.31
N THR A 1079 -13.84 -26.03 -19.29
CA THR A 1079 -13.36 -26.73 -20.50
C THR A 1079 -13.36 -28.24 -20.28
N CYS A 1080 -13.60 -29.02 -21.34
CA CYS A 1080 -13.39 -30.46 -21.33
C CYS A 1080 -11.90 -30.82 -21.46
N GLN A 1081 -11.48 -31.92 -20.84
CA GLN A 1081 -10.12 -32.46 -20.87
C GLN A 1081 -10.00 -33.55 -21.94
N GLU A 1082 -8.91 -33.55 -22.70
CA GLU A 1082 -8.66 -34.51 -23.78
C GLU A 1082 -8.23 -35.89 -23.25
N CYS A 1083 -8.71 -36.97 -23.86
CA CYS A 1083 -8.22 -38.32 -23.63
C CYS A 1083 -6.78 -38.46 -24.13
N ARG A 1084 -5.97 -39.25 -23.42
CA ARG A 1084 -4.58 -39.49 -23.85
C ARG A 1084 -4.56 -40.46 -25.02
N VAL A 1085 -4.03 -40.01 -26.16
CA VAL A 1085 -3.78 -40.85 -27.35
C VAL A 1085 -3.06 -42.15 -26.93
N PRO A 1086 -3.49 -43.34 -27.38
CA PRO A 1086 -4.52 -43.62 -28.39
C PRO A 1086 -5.92 -43.95 -27.82
N THR A 1087 -6.28 -43.47 -26.63
CA THR A 1087 -7.63 -43.67 -26.05
C THR A 1087 -8.63 -42.58 -26.46
N THR A 1088 -9.92 -42.92 -26.51
CA THR A 1088 -11.02 -42.02 -26.89
C THR A 1088 -12.32 -42.40 -26.16
N THR A 1089 -13.32 -41.52 -26.15
CA THR A 1089 -14.62 -41.79 -25.52
C THR A 1089 -15.64 -42.29 -26.54
N LEU A 1090 -16.44 -43.30 -26.18
CA LEU A 1090 -17.46 -43.87 -27.07
C LEU A 1090 -18.63 -42.94 -27.37
N GLN A 1091 -18.88 -41.97 -26.48
CA GLN A 1091 -20.01 -41.04 -26.54
C GLN A 1091 -19.58 -39.64 -26.12
N GLU A 1092 -20.39 -38.66 -26.51
CA GLU A 1092 -20.28 -37.29 -25.99
C GLU A 1092 -20.80 -37.23 -24.55
N GLY A 1093 -20.31 -36.28 -23.77
CA GLY A 1093 -20.76 -36.10 -22.39
C GLY A 1093 -20.05 -36.96 -21.34
N SER A 1094 -18.86 -37.51 -21.66
CA SER A 1094 -18.08 -38.35 -20.75
C SER A 1094 -17.65 -37.62 -19.47
N LYS A 1095 -17.81 -38.30 -18.34
CA LYS A 1095 -17.72 -37.72 -16.99
C LYS A 1095 -16.43 -38.08 -16.27
N SER A 1096 -15.61 -38.94 -16.87
CA SER A 1096 -14.42 -39.50 -16.24
C SER A 1096 -13.30 -39.77 -17.25
N SER A 1097 -12.06 -39.67 -16.80
CA SER A 1097 -10.90 -40.18 -17.54
C SER A 1097 -10.93 -41.70 -17.72
N PHE A 1098 -11.71 -42.43 -16.90
CA PHE A 1098 -11.96 -43.85 -17.09
C PHE A 1098 -12.89 -44.17 -18.28
N ASP A 1099 -13.59 -43.16 -18.84
CA ASP A 1099 -14.39 -43.32 -20.06
C ASP A 1099 -13.51 -43.32 -21.33
N CYS A 1100 -12.23 -42.91 -21.21
CA CYS A 1100 -11.24 -42.94 -22.28
C CYS A 1100 -10.71 -44.37 -22.47
N ILE A 1101 -11.27 -45.12 -23.42
CA ILE A 1101 -10.87 -46.50 -23.70
C ILE A 1101 -10.09 -46.61 -25.02
N LEU A 1102 -9.34 -47.71 -25.18
CA LEU A 1102 -8.72 -48.05 -26.46
C LEU A 1102 -9.80 -48.60 -27.41
N VAL A 1103 -10.06 -47.89 -28.51
CA VAL A 1103 -10.98 -48.34 -29.56
C VAL A 1103 -10.16 -48.66 -30.81
N ASP A 1104 -10.19 -49.91 -31.27
CA ASP A 1104 -9.58 -50.31 -32.52
C ASP A 1104 -10.59 -50.19 -33.67
N HIS A 1105 -10.55 -49.05 -34.39
CA HIS A 1105 -11.40 -48.83 -35.55
C HIS A 1105 -11.00 -49.70 -36.77
N CYS A 1106 -9.84 -50.34 -36.75
CA CYS A 1106 -9.35 -51.23 -37.80
C CYS A 1106 -9.72 -52.71 -37.60
N SER A 1107 -10.18 -53.09 -36.40
CA SER A 1107 -10.60 -54.46 -36.04
C SER A 1107 -11.68 -55.06 -36.96
N SER A 1108 -12.45 -54.22 -37.66
CA SER A 1108 -13.48 -54.63 -38.64
C SER A 1108 -12.95 -54.82 -40.07
N ALA A 1109 -11.64 -54.67 -40.29
CA ALA A 1109 -10.97 -54.67 -41.60
C ALA A 1109 -11.64 -53.74 -42.64
N PRO A 1110 -11.88 -52.45 -42.33
CA PRO A 1110 -12.66 -51.56 -43.20
C PRO A 1110 -11.93 -51.15 -44.48
N CYS A 1111 -10.61 -51.35 -44.56
CA CYS A 1111 -9.79 -51.02 -45.72
C CYS A 1111 -9.70 -52.22 -46.67
N SER A 1112 -10.52 -52.24 -47.72
CA SER A 1112 -10.69 -53.42 -48.58
C SER A 1112 -9.47 -53.84 -49.40
N ASN A 1113 -8.47 -52.96 -49.56
CA ASN A 1113 -7.27 -53.22 -50.35
C ASN A 1113 -6.12 -52.26 -49.97
N GLY A 1114 -5.82 -52.14 -48.66
CA GLY A 1114 -4.79 -51.25 -48.12
C GLY A 1114 -4.60 -51.45 -46.61
N THR A 1115 -3.54 -50.88 -46.04
CA THR A 1115 -3.21 -51.00 -44.61
C THR A 1115 -4.10 -50.08 -43.78
N CYS A 1116 -4.87 -50.64 -42.84
CA CYS A 1116 -5.68 -49.84 -41.93
C CYS A 1116 -4.85 -49.30 -40.76
N ARG A 1117 -4.88 -47.98 -40.58
CA ARG A 1117 -4.21 -47.27 -39.50
C ARG A 1117 -5.24 -46.57 -38.62
N ASN A 1118 -5.23 -46.88 -37.32
CA ASN A 1118 -6.13 -46.29 -36.34
C ASN A 1118 -5.79 -44.80 -36.10
N THR A 1119 -6.79 -43.92 -35.99
CA THR A 1119 -6.64 -42.47 -35.76
C THR A 1119 -7.49 -42.01 -34.57
N GLN A 1120 -7.26 -40.78 -34.08
CA GLN A 1120 -7.85 -40.25 -32.84
C GLN A 1120 -9.40 -40.29 -32.79
N HIS A 1121 -10.07 -40.30 -33.95
CA HIS A 1121 -11.53 -40.33 -34.08
C HIS A 1121 -12.04 -41.31 -35.16
N GLY A 1122 -11.22 -42.28 -35.61
CA GLY A 1122 -11.60 -43.18 -36.70
C GLY A 1122 -10.44 -44.02 -37.24
N PHE A 1123 -10.45 -44.29 -38.54
CA PHE A 1123 -9.39 -45.02 -39.24
C PHE A 1123 -8.97 -44.32 -40.53
N LEU A 1124 -7.74 -44.56 -40.97
CA LEU A 1124 -7.20 -44.16 -42.26
C LEU A 1124 -6.81 -45.43 -43.05
N CYS A 1125 -7.15 -45.49 -44.32
CA CYS A 1125 -6.66 -46.53 -45.22
C CYS A 1125 -5.46 -46.00 -46.00
N GLU A 1126 -4.27 -46.46 -45.66
CA GLU A 1126 -3.04 -46.20 -46.42
C GLU A 1126 -2.94 -47.29 -47.53
N PRO A 1127 -2.63 -46.94 -48.79
CA PRO A 1127 -2.70 -47.85 -49.93
C PRO A 1127 -1.63 -48.95 -49.94
#